data_AF-A0A310S694-F1
#
_entry.id   AF-A0A310S694-F1
#
_cell.length_a   1.000
_cell.length_b   1.000
_cell.length_c   1.000
_cell.angle_alpha   90.00
_cell.angle_beta   90.00
_cell.angle_gamma   90.00
#
_symmetry.space_group_name_H-M   'P 1'
#
loop_
_entity.id
_entity.type
_entity.pdbx_description
1 polymer ?
#
loop_
_entity_poly.entity_id
_entity_poly.type
_entity_poly.pdbx_seq_one_letter_code
_entity_poly.pdbx_strand_id
1 'polypeptide(L)'
;TPQRFNGNSTPIKYFLLTYSRNTQKASFLLTYARKLGHNGVCRNCNAYSTQKASFLLTYARKLGHNGVCRNCNAYSTQKASFLLTYARKLGHNGVCRNCNAYSTQKASFLLTYARKLGHNGVCRNCNAYSTQKASFLLTYARKLGHNGVCRNCNAYSTQKASFLLTYARKLGHNGVCRNCNAYSTQKASFLLTYARKLGHNGVCRNCNAYSTQKASFLLTYARKLGHNGVCRNCNAYSTQKASFLLTYARKLGHNGVCRNCNAYSTQKASFLLTYARKLGHNGVCRNCNAYSTQKASFLLTYARKLGHNGVCRNCNAYSTQKASFLLTYARKLGHNGVCRNCNAYSTQKASFLLTYARKLGHNGVCRNCNAYSTQKASFLLTYARKLGHNGVCRNCNAYSTQKASFLLTYARKLGHNGVCRNCNAYSTQKASFLLTYARKLGHNGVCRNCNAYSTQKASFLLTYARKLGHNGVCRNCNAYSTQKASFLLTYARKLGHNGVCRNCNAYSTQKASFLLTYARKLGHNGVCRNCNAYSTQKASFLLTYARKLGHNGVCRNCNAYSTQKASFLLTYARKLGHNGVCRNCNAYSTQKASFLLTYARKLGHNGVCRNCNAYSTQKASFLLTYARKLGHNGVCRNCNAYSTQKASFLLTYARKLGHNGVCRNCNAYSTQKASFLLTYARKLGHNGVCRNCNAYSTQKASFLLTYARKLGHNGVCRNCNAYSTQKASFLLTYARKLGHNGVCRNCNAYSTQKASFLLTYARKLGHNGVCRNCNAYSTQKASFLLTYARKLGHNGVCRNCNAYSTQKASFLLTYARKLGHNGVCRNCNAYSTQKASFLLTYARKLGHNGVCRNCNAYSTQKASFLLTYARKLGHNGVCRNCNAYSTQKASFLLTYARKLGHNGVCRNCNAYSTQKASFLLTYARKLGHNGVCRNCNAYSTQKASFLLTYARKLAHHGVCRNCQ
;
A
#
# COMPACT_ATOMS: atom_id res chain seq x y z
N THR A 1 55.91 -71.45 -27.38
CA THR A 1 56.43 -72.53 -26.53
C THR A 1 57.01 -71.93 -25.24
N PRO A 2 56.63 -72.42 -24.04
CA PRO A 2 57.01 -71.79 -22.77
C PRO A 2 58.19 -72.50 -22.08
N GLN A 3 59.07 -71.76 -21.42
CA GLN A 3 59.83 -72.29 -20.28
C GLN A 3 59.64 -71.37 -19.06
N ARG A 4 59.18 -72.00 -17.98
CA ARG A 4 59.11 -71.45 -16.62
C ARG A 4 60.52 -71.49 -16.02
N PHE A 5 60.88 -70.43 -15.31
CA PHE A 5 61.81 -70.52 -14.19
C PHE A 5 61.14 -69.96 -12.93
N ASN A 6 60.98 -70.84 -11.93
CA ASN A 6 60.86 -70.48 -10.52
C ASN A 6 62.25 -70.10 -10.01
N GLY A 7 62.35 -69.15 -9.08
CA GLY A 7 63.63 -68.81 -8.48
C GLY A 7 63.54 -67.68 -7.47
N ASN A 8 63.85 -68.03 -6.24
CA ASN A 8 63.73 -67.28 -4.99
C ASN A 8 64.35 -65.88 -4.91
N SER A 9 63.83 -65.15 -3.93
CA SER A 9 64.26 -63.85 -3.41
C SER A 9 65.74 -63.77 -3.04
N THR A 10 66.42 -62.74 -3.57
CA THR A 10 67.71 -62.22 -3.09
C THR A 10 67.64 -60.69 -2.92
N PRO A 11 68.50 -60.09 -2.07
CA PRO A 11 68.28 -58.77 -1.47
C PRO A 11 68.48 -57.61 -2.46
N ILE A 12 67.80 -56.50 -2.17
CA ILE A 12 67.79 -55.26 -2.96
C ILE A 12 69.20 -54.64 -2.97
N LYS A 13 69.97 -54.88 -4.04
CA LYS A 13 71.14 -54.04 -4.38
C LYS A 13 70.67 -52.64 -4.78
N TYR A 14 71.24 -51.63 -4.13
CA TYR A 14 71.05 -50.23 -4.47
C TYR A 14 71.64 -49.95 -5.86
N PHE A 15 70.80 -49.73 -6.87
CA PHE A 15 71.24 -49.22 -8.17
C PHE A 15 71.53 -47.71 -8.07
N LEU A 16 72.81 -47.34 -8.18
CA LEU A 16 73.24 -45.98 -8.48
C LEU A 16 72.97 -45.71 -9.98
N LEU A 17 72.15 -44.72 -10.29
CA LEU A 17 71.75 -44.41 -11.67
C LEU A 17 72.67 -43.31 -12.21
N THR A 18 73.59 -43.67 -13.12
CA THR A 18 74.50 -42.75 -13.81
C THR A 18 73.75 -41.85 -14.80
N TYR A 19 74.24 -40.63 -14.95
CA TYR A 19 73.67 -39.54 -15.74
C TYR A 19 73.65 -39.87 -17.25
N SER A 20 72.48 -39.74 -17.89
CA SER A 20 72.34 -39.79 -19.35
C SER A 20 71.89 -38.42 -19.87
N ARG A 21 72.80 -37.67 -20.52
CA ARG A 21 72.46 -36.54 -21.39
C ARG A 21 72.23 -37.09 -22.78
N ASN A 22 70.97 -37.24 -23.17
CA ASN A 22 70.62 -37.68 -24.52
C ASN A 22 70.11 -36.48 -25.33
N THR A 23 70.98 -35.91 -26.17
CA THR A 23 70.62 -34.93 -27.21
C THR A 23 70.49 -35.66 -28.54
N GLN A 24 69.26 -35.88 -28.98
CA GLN A 24 68.99 -36.53 -30.27
C GLN A 24 68.34 -35.53 -31.24
N LYS A 25 68.97 -35.35 -32.40
CA LYS A 25 68.44 -34.66 -33.58
C LYS A 25 68.10 -35.72 -34.63
N ALA A 26 66.83 -35.85 -34.99
CA ALA A 26 66.40 -36.78 -36.04
C ALA A 26 65.19 -36.20 -36.78
N SER A 27 65.02 -36.49 -38.07
CA SER A 27 63.82 -36.09 -38.82
C SER A 27 62.57 -36.78 -38.30
N PHE A 28 62.69 -38.06 -37.90
CA PHE A 28 61.65 -38.87 -37.28
C PHE A 28 62.22 -39.58 -36.04
N LEU A 29 61.60 -39.40 -34.87
CA LEU A 29 62.02 -40.07 -33.63
C LEU A 29 60.84 -40.80 -32.99
N LEU A 30 60.96 -42.12 -32.89
CA LEU A 30 60.01 -42.98 -32.18
C LEU A 30 60.62 -43.40 -30.83
N THR A 31 60.02 -42.98 -29.73
CA THR A 31 60.41 -43.44 -28.39
C THR A 31 59.32 -44.36 -27.85
N TYR A 32 59.59 -45.66 -27.77
CA TYR A 32 58.67 -46.67 -27.24
C TYR A 32 59.11 -47.16 -25.86
N ALA A 33 58.29 -46.95 -24.83
CA ALA A 33 58.52 -47.43 -23.47
C ALA A 33 57.37 -48.32 -22.98
N ARG A 34 57.63 -49.64 -22.86
CA ARG A 34 56.61 -50.64 -22.50
C ARG A 34 56.25 -50.61 -21.00
N LYS A 35 57.24 -50.47 -20.10
CA LYS A 35 57.05 -50.42 -18.64
C LYS A 35 58.32 -49.88 -17.97
N LEU A 36 58.39 -48.58 -17.65
CA LEU A 36 59.41 -48.04 -16.74
C LEU A 36 58.71 -47.76 -15.40
N GLY A 37 59.02 -48.56 -14.40
CA GLY A 37 58.50 -48.35 -13.07
C GLY A 37 59.38 -49.02 -12.05
N HIS A 38 60.02 -48.21 -11.21
CA HIS A 38 60.74 -48.70 -10.05
C HIS A 38 59.79 -48.75 -8.85
N ASN A 39 59.80 -49.89 -8.16
CA ASN A 39 59.31 -50.02 -6.79
C ASN A 39 60.54 -49.84 -5.89
N GLY A 40 60.75 -48.64 -5.34
CA GLY A 40 61.96 -48.35 -4.58
C GLY A 40 62.10 -46.89 -4.17
N VAL A 41 63.13 -46.58 -3.40
CA VAL A 41 63.46 -45.21 -2.97
C VAL A 41 64.50 -44.65 -3.95
N CYS A 42 64.12 -43.73 -4.85
CA CYS A 42 65.13 -42.94 -5.58
C CYS A 42 65.55 -41.75 -4.74
N ARG A 43 66.84 -41.67 -4.40
CA ARG A 43 67.48 -40.47 -3.85
C ARG A 43 68.23 -39.79 -5.00
N ASN A 44 67.98 -38.51 -5.26
CA ASN A 44 68.69 -37.68 -6.23
C ASN A 44 68.57 -38.13 -7.71
N CYS A 45 67.37 -38.09 -8.28
CA CYS A 45 67.12 -38.40 -9.69
C CYS A 45 67.14 -37.12 -10.55
N ASN A 46 68.20 -36.86 -11.31
CA ASN A 46 68.27 -35.76 -12.28
C ASN A 46 68.12 -36.28 -13.70
N ALA A 47 67.02 -35.94 -14.38
CA ALA A 47 66.74 -36.36 -15.75
C ALA A 47 66.71 -35.15 -16.70
N TYR A 48 67.64 -35.10 -17.64
CA TYR A 48 67.71 -34.07 -18.67
C TYR A 48 67.44 -34.70 -20.04
N SER A 49 66.42 -34.22 -20.74
CA SER A 49 66.03 -34.72 -22.05
C SER A 49 65.77 -33.56 -23.00
N THR A 50 66.63 -33.39 -24.00
CA THR A 50 66.42 -32.42 -25.08
C THR A 50 66.23 -33.18 -26.39
N GLN A 51 65.03 -33.14 -26.94
CA GLN A 51 64.69 -33.81 -28.19
C GLN A 51 64.26 -32.78 -29.23
N LYS A 52 64.93 -32.79 -30.39
CA LYS A 52 64.60 -31.94 -31.53
C LYS A 52 64.35 -32.83 -32.74
N ALA A 53 63.11 -32.88 -33.22
CA ALA A 53 62.76 -33.71 -34.37
C ALA A 53 61.65 -33.09 -35.22
N SER A 54 61.58 -33.36 -36.51
CA SER A 54 60.45 -32.90 -37.35
C SER A 54 59.15 -33.57 -36.90
N PHE A 55 59.22 -34.88 -36.65
CA PHE A 55 58.13 -35.70 -36.13
C PHE A 55 58.60 -36.51 -34.92
N LEU A 56 57.96 -36.32 -33.77
CA LEU A 56 58.29 -37.00 -32.52
C LEU A 56 57.08 -37.80 -32.04
N LEU A 57 57.20 -39.13 -32.05
CA LEU A 57 56.20 -40.06 -31.52
C LEU A 57 56.71 -40.68 -30.22
N THR A 58 56.09 -40.33 -29.10
CA THR A 58 56.40 -40.93 -27.80
C THR A 58 55.26 -41.83 -27.37
N TYR A 59 55.49 -43.14 -27.35
CA TYR A 59 54.52 -44.13 -26.87
C TYR A 59 54.94 -44.73 -25.53
N ALA A 60 54.10 -44.56 -24.51
CA ALA A 60 54.33 -45.05 -23.16
C ALA A 60 53.14 -45.87 -22.63
N ARG A 61 53.32 -47.18 -22.44
CA ARG A 61 52.23 -48.05 -21.98
C ARG A 61 51.98 -47.94 -20.46
N LYS A 62 53.04 -47.87 -19.64
CA LYS A 62 52.94 -47.66 -18.19
C LYS A 62 54.23 -46.99 -17.70
N LEU A 63 54.13 -45.73 -17.26
CA LEU A 63 55.24 -44.99 -16.67
C LEU A 63 54.83 -44.57 -15.26
N GLY A 64 55.51 -45.08 -14.24
CA GLY A 64 55.10 -44.80 -12.88
C GLY A 64 55.97 -45.44 -11.82
N HIS A 65 56.22 -44.69 -10.76
CA HIS A 65 56.94 -45.16 -9.58
C HIS A 65 55.95 -45.44 -8.46
N ASN A 66 56.09 -46.60 -7.81
CA ASN A 66 55.49 -46.85 -6.50
C ASN A 66 56.62 -46.78 -5.48
N GLY A 67 56.88 -45.60 -4.91
CA GLY A 67 58.08 -45.41 -4.11
C GLY A 67 58.25 -44.00 -3.57
N VAL A 68 59.35 -43.77 -2.85
CA VAL A 68 59.72 -42.45 -2.33
C VAL A 68 60.79 -41.85 -3.24
N CYS A 69 60.47 -40.75 -3.90
CA CYS A 69 61.43 -39.97 -4.68
C CYS A 69 61.85 -38.76 -3.86
N ARG A 70 63.14 -38.61 -3.56
CA ARG A 70 63.72 -37.42 -2.90
C ARG A 70 64.62 -36.68 -3.89
N ASN A 71 64.48 -35.36 -3.99
CA ASN A 71 65.31 -34.47 -4.80
C ASN A 71 65.35 -34.89 -6.28
N CYS A 72 64.23 -34.76 -6.99
CA CYS A 72 64.18 -35.12 -8.41
C CYS A 72 64.05 -33.89 -9.29
N ASN A 73 65.02 -33.62 -10.15
CA ASN A 73 64.91 -32.57 -11.15
C ASN A 73 64.74 -33.19 -12.54
N ALA A 74 63.62 -32.88 -13.21
CA ALA A 74 63.35 -33.33 -14.56
C ALA A 74 63.27 -32.11 -15.48
N TYR A 75 64.21 -32.00 -16.42
CA TYR A 75 64.22 -30.97 -17.45
C TYR A 75 63.97 -31.63 -18.80
N SER A 76 62.86 -31.26 -19.44
CA SER A 76 62.49 -31.78 -20.75
C SER A 76 62.23 -30.64 -21.71
N THR A 77 63.03 -30.54 -22.77
CA THR A 77 62.78 -29.61 -23.87
C THR A 77 62.51 -30.41 -25.13
N GLN A 78 61.29 -30.32 -25.65
CA GLN A 78 60.90 -30.97 -26.90
C GLN A 78 60.52 -29.92 -27.93
N LYS A 79 61.24 -29.88 -29.05
CA LYS A 79 60.95 -29.00 -30.18
C LYS A 79 60.66 -29.87 -31.40
N ALA A 80 59.41 -29.89 -31.87
CA ALA A 80 59.06 -30.68 -33.03
C ALA A 80 57.98 -30.04 -33.90
N SER A 81 57.96 -30.28 -35.21
CA SER A 81 56.87 -29.80 -36.07
C SER A 81 55.56 -30.49 -35.71
N PHE A 82 55.64 -31.81 -35.48
CA PHE A 82 54.53 -32.66 -35.06
C PHE A 82 54.96 -33.52 -33.86
N LEU A 83 54.25 -33.40 -32.74
CA LEU A 83 54.53 -34.15 -31.51
C LEU A 83 53.30 -34.98 -31.14
N LEU A 84 53.41 -36.30 -31.22
CA LEU A 84 52.38 -37.24 -30.80
C LEU A 84 52.84 -37.97 -29.53
N THR A 85 52.22 -37.67 -28.40
CA THR A 85 52.49 -38.36 -27.13
C THR A 85 51.32 -39.25 -26.76
N TYR A 86 51.48 -40.56 -26.85
CA TYR A 86 50.49 -41.54 -26.40
C TYR A 86 50.92 -42.16 -25.07
N ALA A 87 50.13 -41.96 -24.02
CA ALA A 87 50.37 -42.57 -22.72
C ALA A 87 49.15 -43.29 -22.15
N ARG A 88 49.25 -44.61 -21.92
CA ARG A 88 48.12 -45.42 -21.44
C ARG A 88 47.91 -45.28 -19.92
N LYS A 89 48.98 -45.24 -19.12
CA LYS A 89 48.95 -44.93 -17.68
C LYS A 89 50.25 -44.20 -17.30
N LEU A 90 50.19 -42.89 -16.97
CA LEU A 90 51.25 -42.28 -16.16
C LEU A 90 50.74 -41.99 -14.77
N GLY A 91 51.53 -42.34 -13.75
CA GLY A 91 51.17 -42.03 -12.38
C GLY A 91 52.18 -42.50 -11.37
N HIS A 92 52.33 -41.74 -10.29
CA HIS A 92 53.15 -42.14 -9.14
C HIS A 92 52.19 -42.47 -8.00
N ASN A 93 52.35 -43.65 -7.38
CA ASN A 93 51.74 -43.92 -6.09
C ASN A 93 52.86 -43.89 -5.04
N GLY A 94 53.17 -42.70 -4.54
CA GLY A 94 54.41 -42.52 -3.80
C GLY A 94 54.55 -41.17 -3.12
N VAL A 95 55.64 -40.99 -2.37
CA VAL A 95 55.98 -39.73 -1.73
C VAL A 95 57.08 -39.06 -2.54
N CYS A 96 56.79 -37.92 -3.16
CA CYS A 96 57.78 -37.08 -3.83
C CYS A 96 58.18 -35.93 -2.89
N ARG A 97 59.45 -35.78 -2.57
CA ARG A 97 59.99 -34.64 -1.80
C ARG A 97 60.98 -33.88 -2.68
N ASN A 98 60.86 -32.56 -2.77
CA ASN A 98 61.76 -31.67 -3.51
C ASN A 98 61.85 -32.05 -5.00
N CYS A 99 60.73 -31.99 -5.73
CA CYS A 99 60.73 -32.32 -7.15
C CYS A 99 60.55 -31.09 -8.03
N ASN A 100 61.53 -30.77 -8.87
CA ASN A 100 61.41 -29.71 -9.85
C ASN A 100 61.23 -30.31 -11.25
N ALA A 101 60.14 -29.98 -11.93
CA ALA A 101 59.88 -30.43 -13.29
C ALA A 101 59.76 -29.20 -14.20
N TYR A 102 60.71 -29.06 -15.13
CA TYR A 102 60.71 -28.03 -16.16
C TYR A 102 60.44 -28.70 -17.50
N SER A 103 59.33 -28.36 -18.15
CA SER A 103 58.98 -28.88 -19.46
C SER A 103 58.68 -27.76 -20.43
N THR A 104 59.47 -27.66 -21.50
CA THR A 104 59.22 -26.75 -22.60
C THR A 104 58.91 -27.55 -23.85
N GLN A 105 57.68 -27.45 -24.35
CA GLN A 105 57.26 -28.10 -25.59
C GLN A 105 56.90 -27.02 -26.61
N LYS A 106 57.61 -27.00 -27.75
CA LYS A 106 57.30 -26.11 -28.88
C LYS A 106 56.99 -26.97 -30.09
N ALA A 107 55.74 -26.98 -30.53
CA ALA A 107 55.37 -27.74 -31.72
C ALA A 107 54.30 -27.11 -32.59
N SER A 108 54.33 -27.29 -33.91
CA SER A 108 53.26 -26.80 -34.79
C SER A 108 51.94 -27.53 -34.48
N PHE A 109 52.04 -28.85 -34.31
CA PHE A 109 50.92 -29.73 -33.98
C PHE A 109 51.32 -30.65 -32.82
N LEU A 110 50.56 -30.62 -31.73
CA LEU A 110 50.79 -31.43 -30.52
C LEU A 110 49.54 -32.27 -30.24
N LEU A 111 49.64 -33.59 -30.44
CA LEU A 111 48.60 -34.56 -30.10
C LEU A 111 49.01 -35.33 -28.85
N THR A 112 48.33 -35.12 -27.73
CA THR A 112 48.56 -35.86 -26.49
C THR A 112 47.37 -36.76 -26.18
N TYR A 113 47.53 -38.08 -26.31
CA TYR A 113 46.53 -39.05 -25.90
C TYR A 113 46.93 -39.65 -24.55
N ALA A 114 46.15 -39.42 -23.50
CA ALA A 114 46.41 -39.92 -22.17
C ALA A 114 45.21 -40.64 -21.53
N ARG A 115 45.31 -41.96 -21.33
CA ARG A 115 44.17 -42.76 -20.84
C ARG A 115 43.99 -42.67 -19.31
N LYS A 116 45.07 -42.60 -18.52
CA LYS A 116 45.03 -42.34 -17.08
C LYS A 116 46.31 -41.62 -16.66
N LEU A 117 46.21 -40.34 -16.31
CA LEU A 117 47.30 -39.55 -15.74
C LEU A 117 46.92 -39.21 -14.31
N GLY A 118 47.73 -39.59 -13.33
CA GLY A 118 47.40 -39.23 -11.95
C GLY A 118 48.41 -39.71 -10.93
N HIS A 119 48.65 -38.88 -9.92
CA HIS A 119 49.45 -39.26 -8.75
C HIS A 119 48.50 -39.60 -7.61
N ASN A 120 48.67 -40.77 -7.00
CA ASN A 120 48.07 -41.07 -5.70
C ASN A 120 49.16 -41.05 -4.63
N GLY A 121 49.51 -39.88 -4.13
CA GLY A 121 50.73 -39.72 -3.35
C GLY A 121 50.84 -38.41 -2.60
N VAL A 122 51.94 -38.25 -1.84
CA VAL A 122 52.25 -37.01 -1.13
C VAL A 122 53.38 -36.30 -1.86
N CYS A 123 53.13 -35.12 -2.44
CA CYS A 123 54.18 -34.25 -2.99
C CYS A 123 54.53 -33.18 -1.94
N ARG A 124 55.79 -33.04 -1.56
CA ARG A 124 56.29 -31.94 -0.72
C ARG A 124 57.32 -31.15 -1.52
N ASN A 125 57.22 -29.83 -1.53
CA ASN A 125 58.18 -28.92 -2.19
C ASN A 125 58.33 -29.25 -3.70
N CYS A 126 57.23 -29.18 -4.44
CA CYS A 126 57.25 -29.55 -5.86
C CYS A 126 57.06 -28.31 -6.74
N ASN A 127 58.06 -27.95 -7.55
CA ASN A 127 57.95 -26.86 -8.51
C ASN A 127 57.77 -27.43 -9.92
N ALA A 128 56.68 -27.07 -10.60
CA ALA A 128 56.41 -27.50 -11.97
C ALA A 128 56.31 -26.27 -12.86
N TYR A 129 57.23 -26.14 -13.81
CA TYR A 129 57.24 -25.11 -14.83
C TYR A 129 56.96 -25.77 -16.17
N SER A 130 55.84 -25.41 -16.80
CA SER A 130 55.49 -25.94 -18.11
C SER A 130 55.17 -24.82 -19.09
N THR A 131 55.95 -24.74 -20.16
CA THR A 131 55.71 -23.82 -21.26
C THR A 131 55.37 -24.63 -22.51
N GLN A 132 54.14 -24.53 -22.98
CA GLN A 132 53.70 -25.17 -24.21
C GLN A 132 53.32 -24.11 -25.24
N LYS A 133 54.00 -24.10 -26.38
CA LYS A 133 53.67 -23.24 -27.51
C LYS A 133 53.34 -24.11 -28.71
N ALA A 134 52.07 -24.16 -29.10
CA ALA A 134 51.69 -24.94 -30.27
C ALA A 134 50.61 -24.32 -31.15
N SER A 135 50.70 -24.46 -32.47
CA SER A 135 49.66 -23.92 -33.37
C SER A 135 48.34 -24.68 -33.18
N PHE A 136 48.44 -26.00 -33.06
CA PHE A 136 47.33 -26.92 -32.86
C PHE A 136 47.65 -27.90 -31.73
N LEU A 137 46.81 -27.96 -30.71
CA LEU A 137 46.96 -28.85 -29.55
C LEU A 137 45.70 -29.72 -29.43
N LEU A 138 45.82 -31.02 -29.71
CA LEU A 138 44.75 -31.99 -29.50
C LEU A 138 45.08 -32.86 -28.29
N THR A 139 44.34 -32.71 -27.19
CA THR A 139 44.56 -33.49 -25.97
C THR A 139 43.37 -34.41 -25.69
N TYR A 140 43.55 -35.72 -25.81
CA TYR A 140 42.53 -36.69 -25.40
C TYR A 140 42.88 -37.24 -24.03
N ALA A 141 42.13 -36.85 -22.99
CA ALA A 141 42.36 -37.29 -21.63
C ALA A 141 41.14 -38.03 -21.03
N ARG A 142 41.29 -39.34 -20.80
CA ARG A 142 40.17 -40.16 -20.26
C ARG A 142 40.01 -40.03 -18.74
N LYS A 143 41.10 -39.96 -17.98
CA LYS A 143 41.11 -39.69 -16.53
C LYS A 143 42.42 -38.96 -16.19
N LEU A 144 42.34 -37.69 -15.83
CA LEU A 144 43.49 -36.87 -15.42
C LEU A 144 43.18 -36.35 -14.01
N GLY A 145 43.99 -36.70 -13.02
CA GLY A 145 43.67 -36.32 -11.64
C GLY A 145 44.68 -36.81 -10.60
N HIS A 146 44.92 -35.98 -9.59
CA HIS A 146 45.75 -36.36 -8.43
C HIS A 146 44.82 -36.71 -7.28
N ASN A 147 45.01 -37.86 -6.64
CA ASN A 147 44.41 -38.15 -5.33
C ASN A 147 45.51 -38.16 -4.28
N GLY A 148 45.88 -37.00 -3.76
CA GLY A 148 47.10 -36.87 -2.99
C GLY A 148 47.17 -35.63 -2.11
N VAL A 149 48.21 -35.55 -1.28
CA VAL A 149 48.51 -34.36 -0.46
C VAL A 149 49.68 -33.62 -1.10
N CYS A 150 49.45 -32.41 -1.58
CA CYS A 150 50.51 -31.52 -2.07
C CYS A 150 50.82 -30.49 -0.97
N ARG A 151 52.09 -30.35 -0.57
CA ARG A 151 52.57 -29.32 0.35
C ARG A 151 53.64 -28.50 -0.33
N ASN A 152 53.57 -27.17 -0.25
CA ASN A 152 54.57 -26.24 -0.79
C ASN A 152 54.81 -26.46 -2.29
N CYS A 153 53.77 -26.40 -3.12
CA CYS A 153 53.91 -26.65 -4.56
C CYS A 153 53.71 -25.35 -5.35
N ASN A 154 54.68 -25.01 -6.19
CA ASN A 154 54.54 -23.91 -7.14
C ASN A 154 54.34 -24.47 -8.54
N ALA A 155 53.23 -24.13 -9.19
CA ALA A 155 52.97 -24.53 -10.56
C ALA A 155 52.89 -23.28 -11.44
N TYR A 156 53.81 -23.16 -12.39
CA TYR A 156 53.84 -22.12 -13.40
C TYR A 156 53.53 -22.77 -14.75
N SER A 157 52.43 -22.38 -15.37
CA SER A 157 52.08 -22.89 -16.69
C SER A 157 51.73 -21.76 -17.66
N THR A 158 52.52 -21.68 -18.73
CA THR A 158 52.29 -20.77 -19.84
C THR A 158 51.89 -21.60 -21.06
N GLN A 159 50.66 -21.44 -21.53
CA GLN A 159 50.18 -22.12 -22.73
C GLN A 159 49.77 -21.08 -23.77
N LYS A 160 50.39 -21.13 -24.95
CA LYS A 160 50.04 -20.31 -26.11
C LYS A 160 49.70 -21.24 -27.26
N ALA A 161 48.41 -21.32 -27.62
CA ALA A 161 47.99 -22.11 -28.76
C ALA A 161 46.90 -21.44 -29.59
N SER A 162 46.98 -21.56 -30.92
CA SER A 162 45.97 -20.99 -31.84
C SER A 162 44.75 -21.88 -32.03
N PHE A 163 44.85 -23.18 -31.73
CA PHE A 163 43.74 -24.13 -31.72
C PHE A 163 43.97 -25.21 -30.65
N LEU A 164 43.00 -25.43 -29.76
CA LEU A 164 43.08 -26.43 -28.69
C LEU A 164 41.80 -27.27 -28.67
N LEU A 165 41.88 -28.53 -29.09
CA LEU A 165 40.78 -29.49 -29.05
C LEU A 165 41.04 -30.48 -27.91
N THR A 166 40.26 -30.42 -26.83
CA THR A 166 40.44 -31.34 -25.69
C THR A 166 39.21 -32.22 -25.48
N TYR A 167 39.38 -33.53 -25.53
CA TYR A 167 38.33 -34.47 -25.10
C TYR A 167 38.65 -34.94 -23.68
N ALA A 168 37.89 -34.46 -22.70
CA ALA A 168 38.15 -34.73 -21.29
C ALA A 168 36.99 -35.51 -20.64
N ARG A 169 37.19 -36.80 -20.36
CA ARG A 169 36.12 -37.63 -19.75
C ARG A 169 36.03 -37.46 -18.22
N LYS A 170 37.14 -37.33 -17.50
CA LYS A 170 37.21 -36.98 -16.07
C LYS A 170 38.51 -36.20 -15.79
N LEU A 171 38.43 -34.89 -15.56
CA LEU A 171 39.52 -34.10 -14.98
C LEU A 171 39.16 -33.74 -13.55
N GLY A 172 40.06 -34.01 -12.60
CA GLY A 172 39.82 -33.60 -11.24
C GLY A 172 40.90 -34.01 -10.25
N HIS A 173 41.19 -33.13 -9.31
CA HIS A 173 42.05 -33.46 -8.17
C HIS A 173 41.16 -33.77 -6.97
N ASN A 174 41.36 -34.91 -6.33
CA ASN A 174 40.79 -35.18 -5.01
C ASN A 174 41.91 -35.21 -3.97
N GLY A 175 42.32 -34.04 -3.50
CA GLY A 175 43.54 -33.94 -2.69
C GLY A 175 43.53 -32.78 -1.70
N VAL A 176 44.51 -32.79 -0.80
CA VAL A 176 44.76 -31.69 0.13
C VAL A 176 45.98 -30.91 -0.38
N CYS A 177 45.79 -29.66 -0.80
CA CYS A 177 46.87 -28.76 -1.15
C CYS A 177 47.14 -27.82 0.03
N ARG A 178 48.39 -27.72 0.50
CA ARG A 178 48.82 -26.75 1.51
C ARG A 178 49.95 -25.89 0.93
N ASN A 179 49.88 -24.57 1.09
CA ASN A 179 50.91 -23.63 0.65
C ASN A 179 51.22 -23.77 -0.85
N CYS A 180 50.21 -23.67 -1.71
CA CYS A 180 50.43 -23.83 -3.15
C CYS A 180 50.24 -22.51 -3.88
N ASN A 181 51.23 -22.14 -4.69
CA ASN A 181 51.10 -21.01 -5.61
C ASN A 181 50.90 -21.54 -7.03
N ALA A 182 49.83 -21.12 -7.69
CA ALA A 182 49.56 -21.48 -9.07
C ALA A 182 49.51 -20.22 -9.92
N TYR A 183 50.42 -20.11 -10.87
CA TYR A 183 50.48 -19.04 -11.86
C TYR A 183 50.17 -19.64 -13.23
N SER A 184 49.08 -19.20 -13.85
CA SER A 184 48.71 -19.69 -15.17
C SER A 184 48.36 -18.54 -16.10
N THR A 185 49.10 -18.47 -17.20
CA THR A 185 48.90 -17.54 -18.32
C THR A 185 48.48 -18.37 -19.53
N GLN A 186 47.22 -18.19 -19.97
CA GLN A 186 46.69 -18.89 -21.14
C GLN A 186 46.21 -17.88 -22.18
N LYS A 187 46.79 -17.95 -23.38
CA LYS A 187 46.36 -17.18 -24.56
C LYS A 187 46.00 -18.18 -25.66
N ALA A 188 44.71 -18.41 -25.86
CA ALA A 188 44.23 -19.36 -26.85
C ALA A 188 42.93 -18.92 -27.53
N SER A 189 42.87 -19.00 -28.84
CA SER A 189 41.63 -19.06 -29.63
C SER A 189 41.27 -20.53 -29.76
N PHE A 190 40.14 -21.03 -29.25
CA PHE A 190 39.96 -22.49 -29.25
C PHE A 190 38.50 -22.99 -29.28
N LEU A 191 38.39 -24.28 -29.65
CA LEU A 191 37.18 -25.11 -29.74
C LEU A 191 37.35 -26.36 -28.86
N LEU A 192 36.61 -26.47 -27.76
CA LEU A 192 36.54 -27.63 -26.87
C LEU A 192 35.23 -28.39 -27.11
N THR A 193 35.24 -29.55 -27.75
CA THR A 193 33.99 -30.24 -28.12
C THR A 193 33.28 -30.91 -26.94
N TYR A 194 34.00 -31.57 -26.01
CA TYR A 194 33.34 -32.44 -25.02
C TYR A 194 34.07 -32.60 -23.68
N ALA A 195 33.40 -32.21 -22.58
CA ALA A 195 33.85 -32.41 -21.22
C ALA A 195 32.77 -33.10 -20.34
N ARG A 196 33.04 -34.32 -19.85
CA ARG A 196 32.03 -35.12 -19.11
C ARG A 196 32.01 -34.87 -17.59
N LYS A 197 33.17 -34.71 -16.95
CA LYS A 197 33.30 -34.32 -15.53
C LYS A 197 34.60 -33.52 -15.36
N LEU A 198 34.52 -32.22 -15.15
CA LEU A 198 35.66 -31.40 -14.70
C LEU A 198 35.37 -30.95 -13.27
N GLY A 199 36.25 -31.22 -12.33
CA GLY A 199 36.03 -30.78 -10.95
C GLY A 199 37.10 -31.17 -9.97
N HIS A 200 37.41 -30.27 -9.04
CA HIS A 200 38.32 -30.55 -7.93
C HIS A 200 37.47 -30.84 -6.68
N ASN A 201 37.72 -31.95 -6.00
CA ASN A 201 37.19 -32.19 -4.66
C ASN A 201 38.33 -32.23 -3.66
N GLY A 202 38.77 -31.07 -3.17
CA GLY A 202 39.97 -30.99 -2.35
C GLY A 202 39.91 -29.93 -1.27
N VAL A 203 40.82 -30.04 -0.31
CA VAL A 203 41.04 -29.01 0.71
C VAL A 203 42.27 -28.21 0.33
N CYS A 204 42.12 -26.94 0.00
CA CYS A 204 43.23 -26.02 -0.24
C CYS A 204 43.44 -25.17 1.01
N ARG A 205 44.66 -25.13 1.56
CA ARG A 205 45.06 -24.24 2.65
C ARG A 205 46.21 -23.35 2.19
N ASN A 206 46.14 -22.04 2.43
CA ASN A 206 47.21 -21.09 2.11
C ASN A 206 47.58 -21.14 0.61
N CYS A 207 46.60 -20.96 -0.28
CA CYS A 207 46.86 -21.04 -1.72
C CYS A 207 46.72 -19.67 -2.37
N ASN A 208 47.74 -19.27 -3.14
CA ASN A 208 47.67 -18.10 -4.00
C ASN A 208 47.50 -18.56 -5.46
N ALA A 209 46.42 -18.14 -6.09
CA ALA A 209 46.15 -18.45 -7.49
C ALA A 209 46.11 -17.15 -8.29
N TYR A 210 47.04 -17.04 -9.24
CA TYR A 210 47.11 -15.94 -10.20
C TYR A 210 46.82 -16.50 -11.58
N SER A 211 45.73 -16.06 -12.18
CA SER A 211 45.35 -16.51 -13.52
C SER A 211 44.99 -15.35 -14.42
N THR A 212 45.69 -15.25 -15.54
CA THR A 212 45.39 -14.33 -16.63
C THR A 212 44.99 -15.14 -17.85
N GLN A 213 43.74 -15.00 -18.28
CA GLN A 213 43.21 -15.73 -19.43
C GLN A 213 42.65 -14.75 -20.46
N LYS A 214 43.19 -14.82 -21.68
CA LYS A 214 42.67 -14.12 -22.85
C LYS A 214 42.33 -15.17 -23.90
N ALA A 215 41.07 -15.57 -23.97
CA ALA A 215 40.69 -16.68 -24.84
C ALA A 215 39.25 -16.62 -25.34
N SER A 216 39.07 -17.04 -26.59
CA SER A 216 37.77 -17.23 -27.23
C SER A 216 37.39 -18.71 -27.15
N PHE A 217 36.51 -18.96 -26.19
CA PHE A 217 35.69 -20.08 -25.81
C PHE A 217 34.68 -20.74 -26.81
N LEU A 218 34.86 -21.93 -27.40
CA LEU A 218 33.72 -22.69 -27.97
C LEU A 218 33.61 -24.06 -27.31
N LEU A 219 32.68 -24.22 -26.35
CA LEU A 219 32.43 -25.48 -25.65
C LEU A 219 31.10 -26.13 -26.08
N THR A 220 31.14 -27.21 -26.87
CA THR A 220 29.89 -27.78 -27.39
C THR A 220 29.08 -28.49 -26.29
N TYR A 221 29.74 -29.29 -25.43
CA TYR A 221 29.05 -30.08 -24.41
C TYR A 221 29.79 -30.23 -23.08
N ALA A 222 29.14 -29.81 -21.98
CA ALA A 222 29.63 -29.95 -20.62
C ALA A 222 28.60 -30.66 -19.70
N ARG A 223 28.91 -31.88 -19.23
CA ARG A 223 27.95 -32.65 -18.41
C ARG A 223 27.98 -32.30 -16.92
N LYS A 224 29.16 -32.12 -16.32
CA LYS A 224 29.34 -31.70 -14.92
C LYS A 224 30.65 -30.89 -14.81
N LEU A 225 30.56 -29.57 -14.64
CA LEU A 225 31.71 -28.76 -14.22
C LEU A 225 31.45 -28.28 -12.81
N GLY A 226 32.39 -28.48 -11.89
CA GLY A 226 32.22 -28.00 -10.54
C GLY A 226 33.33 -28.35 -9.57
N HIS A 227 33.61 -27.46 -8.64
CA HIS A 227 34.54 -27.71 -7.55
C HIS A 227 33.75 -27.98 -6.27
N ASN A 228 34.05 -29.08 -5.57
CA ASN A 228 33.55 -29.29 -4.22
C ASN A 228 34.74 -29.31 -3.25
N GLY A 229 35.19 -28.14 -2.82
CA GLY A 229 36.40 -28.04 -2.01
C GLY A 229 36.26 -27.11 -0.82
N VAL A 230 37.14 -27.28 0.16
CA VAL A 230 37.30 -26.36 1.28
C VAL A 230 38.55 -25.54 1.03
N CYS A 231 38.41 -24.24 0.81
CA CYS A 231 39.53 -23.30 0.71
C CYS A 231 39.69 -22.57 2.04
N ARG A 232 40.89 -22.58 2.62
CA ARG A 232 41.24 -21.79 3.82
C ARG A 232 42.42 -20.88 3.47
N ASN A 233 42.35 -19.60 3.82
CA ASN A 233 43.44 -18.64 3.62
C ASN A 233 43.88 -18.59 2.15
N CYS A 234 42.96 -18.27 1.23
CA CYS A 234 43.28 -18.25 -0.19
C CYS A 234 43.18 -16.85 -0.76
N ASN A 235 44.22 -16.43 -1.48
CA ASN A 235 44.20 -15.22 -2.28
C ASN A 235 44.07 -15.62 -3.76
N ALA A 236 42.99 -15.16 -4.39
CA ALA A 236 42.75 -15.44 -5.81
C ALA A 236 42.70 -14.13 -6.58
N TYR A 237 43.63 -13.98 -7.53
CA TYR A 237 43.69 -12.86 -8.46
C TYR A 237 43.42 -13.39 -9.86
N SER A 238 42.33 -12.95 -10.47
CA SER A 238 41.96 -13.40 -11.80
C SER A 238 41.55 -12.24 -12.69
N THR A 239 42.23 -12.11 -13.83
CA THR A 239 41.82 -11.23 -14.92
C THR A 239 41.45 -12.08 -16.13
N GLN A 240 40.19 -11.99 -16.55
CA GLN A 240 39.68 -12.79 -17.67
C GLN A 240 39.05 -11.87 -18.71
N LYS A 241 39.55 -11.96 -19.95
CA LYS A 241 38.91 -11.40 -21.15
C LYS A 241 38.55 -12.56 -22.06
N ALA A 242 37.28 -12.96 -22.06
CA ALA A 242 36.89 -14.16 -22.77
C ALA A 242 35.47 -14.10 -23.37
N SER A 243 35.35 -14.50 -24.63
CA SER A 243 34.07 -14.82 -25.25
C SER A 243 33.85 -16.32 -25.11
N PHE A 244 32.69 -16.77 -24.65
CA PHE A 244 32.34 -18.17 -24.47
C PHE A 244 31.05 -18.49 -25.24
N LEU A 245 31.09 -19.43 -26.16
CA LEU A 245 29.93 -20.08 -26.75
C LEU A 245 29.83 -21.49 -26.16
N LEU A 246 28.82 -21.76 -25.35
CA LEU A 246 28.57 -23.05 -24.72
C LEU A 246 27.22 -23.60 -25.17
N THR A 247 27.19 -24.64 -25.98
CA THR A 247 25.92 -25.11 -26.56
C THR A 247 25.07 -25.82 -25.49
N TYR A 248 25.67 -26.70 -24.69
CA TYR A 248 24.94 -27.48 -23.69
C TYR A 248 25.71 -27.68 -22.38
N ALA A 249 25.09 -27.26 -21.26
CA ALA A 249 25.57 -27.56 -19.92
C ALA A 249 24.52 -28.20 -19.01
N ARG A 250 24.81 -29.40 -18.50
CA ARG A 250 23.86 -30.15 -17.65
C ARG A 250 23.94 -29.77 -16.17
N LYS A 251 25.14 -29.57 -15.61
CA LYS A 251 25.36 -29.11 -14.23
C LYS A 251 26.65 -28.29 -14.18
N LEU A 252 26.57 -26.98 -13.97
CA LEU A 252 27.70 -26.15 -13.60
C LEU A 252 27.50 -25.66 -12.17
N GLY A 253 28.48 -25.82 -11.31
CA GLY A 253 28.35 -25.30 -9.95
C GLY A 253 29.51 -25.59 -9.03
N HIS A 254 29.73 -24.69 -8.08
CA HIS A 254 30.73 -24.89 -7.03
C HIS A 254 29.99 -25.15 -5.72
N ASN A 255 30.33 -26.23 -5.03
CA ASN A 255 29.88 -26.45 -3.66
C ASN A 255 31.08 -26.43 -2.73
N GLY A 256 31.50 -25.25 -2.29
CA GLY A 256 32.73 -25.10 -1.52
C GLY A 256 32.54 -24.31 -0.24
N VAL A 257 33.42 -24.57 0.73
CA VAL A 257 33.54 -23.75 1.94
C VAL A 257 34.80 -22.91 1.80
N CYS A 258 34.66 -21.59 1.73
CA CYS A 258 35.79 -20.66 1.72
C CYS A 258 35.89 -20.03 3.12
N ARG A 259 37.07 -20.07 3.74
CA ARG A 259 37.38 -19.39 5.00
C ARG A 259 38.59 -18.48 4.78
N ASN A 260 38.51 -17.22 5.23
CA ASN A 260 39.62 -16.26 5.16
C ASN A 260 40.14 -16.10 3.72
N CYS A 261 39.27 -15.72 2.79
CA CYS A 261 39.65 -15.62 1.37
C CYS A 261 39.56 -14.18 0.89
N ASN A 262 40.62 -13.72 0.22
CA ASN A 262 40.62 -12.46 -0.52
C ASN A 262 40.54 -12.79 -2.02
N ALA A 263 39.47 -12.36 -2.68
CA ALA A 263 39.28 -12.60 -4.10
C ALA A 263 39.19 -11.27 -4.84
N TYR A 264 40.11 -11.07 -5.78
CA TYR A 264 40.13 -9.93 -6.69
C TYR A 264 39.90 -10.45 -8.11
N SER A 265 38.79 -10.04 -8.71
CA SER A 265 38.44 -10.50 -10.06
C SER A 265 37.98 -9.36 -10.96
N THR A 266 38.63 -9.24 -12.11
CA THR A 266 38.18 -8.36 -13.20
C THR A 266 37.82 -9.23 -14.40
N GLN A 267 36.55 -9.22 -14.79
CA GLN A 267 36.06 -10.04 -15.90
C GLN A 267 35.38 -9.18 -16.96
N LYS A 268 35.86 -9.29 -18.20
CA LYS A 268 35.18 -8.83 -19.42
C LYS A 268 34.80 -10.07 -20.21
N ALA A 269 33.52 -10.45 -20.21
CA ALA A 269 33.13 -11.68 -20.86
C ALA A 269 31.79 -11.61 -21.60
N SER A 270 31.74 -12.20 -22.80
CA SER A 270 30.51 -12.42 -23.54
C SER A 270 30.21 -13.92 -23.53
N PHE A 271 29.05 -14.32 -23.03
CA PHE A 271 28.64 -15.71 -22.93
C PHE A 271 27.40 -15.95 -23.79
N LEU A 272 27.48 -16.85 -24.75
CA LEU A 272 26.36 -17.41 -25.49
C LEU A 272 26.15 -18.86 -25.01
N LEU A 273 25.07 -19.11 -24.26
CA LEU A 273 24.74 -20.42 -23.71
C LEU A 273 23.39 -20.89 -24.23
N THR A 274 23.35 -21.90 -25.10
CA THR A 274 22.06 -22.32 -25.68
C THR A 274 21.20 -23.05 -24.64
N TYR A 275 21.77 -24.00 -23.90
CA TYR A 275 21.02 -24.80 -22.94
C TYR A 275 21.74 -25.03 -21.61
N ALA A 276 21.10 -24.67 -20.50
CA ALA A 276 21.58 -24.88 -19.14
C ALA A 276 20.55 -25.59 -18.25
N ARG A 277 20.83 -26.81 -17.80
CA ARG A 277 19.88 -27.56 -16.94
C ARG A 277 19.96 -27.18 -15.46
N LYS A 278 21.17 -26.98 -14.91
CA LYS A 278 21.40 -26.52 -13.53
C LYS A 278 22.69 -25.70 -13.50
N LEU A 279 22.58 -24.40 -13.26
CA LEU A 279 23.73 -23.57 -12.90
C LEU A 279 23.53 -23.10 -11.47
N GLY A 280 24.55 -23.24 -10.63
CA GLY A 280 24.45 -22.68 -9.30
C GLY A 280 25.64 -22.92 -8.40
N HIS A 281 25.83 -22.03 -7.43
CA HIS A 281 26.86 -22.19 -6.40
C HIS A 281 26.17 -22.45 -5.08
N ASN A 282 26.57 -23.50 -4.36
CA ASN A 282 26.16 -23.71 -2.98
C ASN A 282 27.39 -23.62 -2.08
N GLY A 283 27.73 -22.41 -1.64
CA GLY A 283 28.96 -22.17 -0.90
C GLY A 283 28.73 -21.60 0.49
N VAL A 284 29.65 -21.89 1.41
CA VAL A 284 29.75 -21.18 2.69
C VAL A 284 31.02 -20.34 2.67
N CYS A 285 30.88 -19.03 2.71
CA CYS A 285 32.00 -18.09 2.83
C CYS A 285 32.05 -17.57 4.26
N ARG A 286 33.22 -17.63 4.91
CA ARG A 286 33.48 -17.05 6.23
C ARG A 286 34.70 -16.13 6.15
N ASN A 287 34.61 -14.91 6.68
CA ASN A 287 35.74 -13.97 6.73
C ASN A 287 36.33 -13.72 5.33
N CYS A 288 35.50 -13.31 4.38
CA CYS A 288 35.96 -13.13 2.99
C CYS A 288 35.85 -11.68 2.57
N ASN A 289 36.91 -11.17 1.94
CA ASN A 289 36.91 -9.89 1.24
C ASN A 289 36.87 -10.17 -0.27
N ALA A 290 35.83 -9.72 -0.94
CA ALA A 290 35.67 -9.93 -2.38
C ALA A 290 35.55 -8.59 -3.10
N TYR A 291 36.46 -8.34 -4.03
CA TYR A 291 36.46 -7.19 -4.93
C TYR A 291 36.25 -7.70 -6.35
N SER A 292 35.12 -7.34 -6.95
CA SER A 292 34.79 -7.81 -8.30
C SER A 292 34.30 -6.68 -9.20
N THR A 293 34.95 -6.54 -10.35
CA THR A 293 34.43 -5.72 -11.45
C THR A 293 34.10 -6.61 -12.63
N GLN A 294 32.83 -6.65 -13.02
CA GLN A 294 32.35 -7.49 -14.11
C GLN A 294 31.66 -6.64 -15.17
N LYS A 295 32.13 -6.75 -16.41
CA LYS A 295 31.41 -6.32 -17.61
C LYS A 295 31.05 -7.56 -18.40
N ALA A 296 29.77 -7.93 -18.44
CA ALA A 296 29.38 -9.16 -19.10
C ALA A 296 28.11 -9.06 -19.93
N SER A 297 28.11 -9.68 -21.10
CA SER A 297 26.92 -9.89 -21.92
C SER A 297 26.60 -11.39 -21.93
N PHE A 298 25.39 -11.76 -21.55
CA PHE A 298 24.94 -13.14 -21.50
C PHE A 298 23.73 -13.31 -22.42
N LEU A 299 23.84 -14.17 -23.42
CA LEU A 299 22.73 -14.66 -24.22
C LEU A 299 22.47 -16.13 -23.82
N LEU A 300 21.36 -16.39 -23.15
CA LEU A 300 20.98 -17.72 -22.66
C LEU A 300 19.63 -18.13 -23.25
N THR A 301 19.57 -19.11 -24.14
CA THR A 301 18.28 -19.47 -24.76
C THR A 301 17.39 -20.20 -23.76
N TYR A 302 17.93 -21.21 -23.05
CA TYR A 302 17.12 -22.03 -22.14
C TYR A 302 17.82 -22.33 -20.80
N ALA A 303 17.17 -21.98 -19.70
CA ALA A 303 17.64 -22.24 -18.34
C ALA A 303 16.59 -22.95 -17.47
N ARG A 304 16.87 -24.19 -17.05
CA ARG A 304 15.91 -24.94 -16.20
C ARG A 304 16.00 -24.58 -14.72
N LYS A 305 17.21 -24.40 -14.17
CA LYS A 305 17.45 -23.94 -12.79
C LYS A 305 18.73 -23.12 -12.75
N LEU A 306 18.63 -21.81 -12.50
CA LEU A 306 19.78 -20.99 -12.11
C LEU A 306 19.58 -20.55 -10.66
N GLY A 307 20.60 -20.65 -9.83
CA GLY A 307 20.50 -20.13 -8.49
C GLY A 307 21.73 -20.29 -7.65
N HIS A 308 21.87 -19.44 -6.64
CA HIS A 308 22.96 -19.54 -5.66
C HIS A 308 22.33 -19.79 -4.31
N ASN A 309 22.80 -20.82 -3.60
CA ASN A 309 22.43 -21.03 -2.21
C ASN A 309 23.67 -20.84 -1.34
N GLY A 310 23.90 -19.61 -0.91
CA GLY A 310 25.13 -19.23 -0.20
C GLY A 310 24.88 -18.91 1.28
N VAL A 311 25.82 -19.26 2.14
CA VAL A 311 25.91 -18.68 3.50
C VAL A 311 27.17 -17.84 3.57
N CYS A 312 27.03 -16.53 3.75
CA CYS A 312 28.14 -15.61 3.99
C CYS A 312 28.16 -15.19 5.46
N ARG A 313 29.30 -15.30 6.12
CA ARG A 313 29.51 -14.81 7.50
C ARG A 313 30.74 -13.91 7.54
N ASN A 314 30.63 -12.73 8.13
CA ASN A 314 31.75 -11.80 8.30
C ASN A 314 32.41 -11.47 6.94
N CYS A 315 31.64 -11.01 5.96
CA CYS A 315 32.16 -10.76 4.62
C CYS A 315 32.05 -9.29 4.25
N ASN A 316 33.11 -8.75 3.66
CA ASN A 316 33.11 -7.45 3.00
C ASN A 316 33.11 -7.68 1.49
N ALA A 317 32.07 -7.24 0.80
CA ALA A 317 31.95 -7.41 -0.65
C ALA A 317 31.80 -6.06 -1.33
N TYR A 318 32.70 -5.78 -2.27
CA TYR A 318 32.67 -4.63 -3.15
C TYR A 318 32.48 -5.14 -4.58
N SER A 319 31.33 -4.85 -5.19
CA SER A 319 31.06 -5.29 -6.56
C SER A 319 30.54 -4.17 -7.45
N THR A 320 31.15 -4.06 -8.64
CA THR A 320 30.72 -3.15 -9.70
C THR A 320 30.38 -3.99 -10.92
N GLN A 321 29.09 -4.14 -11.22
CA GLN A 321 28.64 -5.01 -12.32
C GLN A 321 27.93 -4.17 -13.39
N LYS A 322 28.39 -4.28 -14.64
CA LYS A 322 27.66 -3.85 -15.84
C LYS A 322 27.30 -5.10 -16.63
N ALA A 323 26.02 -5.46 -16.68
CA ALA A 323 25.62 -6.70 -17.33
C ALA A 323 24.41 -6.52 -18.26
N SER A 324 24.46 -7.15 -19.42
CA SER A 324 23.30 -7.32 -20.30
C SER A 324 22.96 -8.80 -20.37
N PHE A 325 21.70 -9.15 -20.08
CA PHE A 325 21.21 -10.52 -20.11
C PHE A 325 20.05 -10.62 -21.09
N LEU A 326 20.18 -11.45 -22.11
CA LEU A 326 19.10 -11.87 -22.98
C LEU A 326 18.80 -13.35 -22.68
N LEU A 327 17.64 -13.62 -22.07
CA LEU A 327 17.23 -14.95 -21.64
C LEU A 327 15.88 -15.31 -22.25
N THR A 328 15.81 -16.27 -23.17
CA THR A 328 14.52 -16.59 -23.82
C THR A 328 13.61 -17.32 -22.84
N TYR A 329 14.11 -18.36 -22.17
CA TYR A 329 13.29 -19.19 -21.28
C TYR A 329 13.97 -19.54 -19.96
N ALA A 330 13.29 -19.23 -18.85
CA ALA A 330 13.75 -19.54 -17.49
C ALA A 330 12.68 -20.26 -16.66
N ARG A 331 12.93 -21.52 -16.26
CA ARG A 331 11.96 -22.27 -15.44
C ARG A 331 12.04 -21.94 -13.94
N LYS A 332 13.24 -21.78 -13.39
CA LYS A 332 13.49 -21.38 -11.99
C LYS A 332 14.77 -20.56 -11.92
N LEU A 333 14.67 -19.26 -11.65
CA LEU A 333 15.81 -18.44 -11.23
C LEU A 333 15.61 -18.04 -9.77
N GLY A 334 16.67 -18.13 -8.96
CA GLY A 334 16.58 -17.57 -7.63
C GLY A 334 17.83 -17.74 -6.79
N HIS A 335 18.05 -16.81 -5.87
CA HIS A 335 19.11 -16.91 -4.87
C HIS A 335 18.48 -17.16 -3.50
N ASN A 336 18.98 -18.18 -2.79
CA ASN A 336 18.66 -18.37 -1.39
C ASN A 336 19.92 -18.11 -0.56
N GLY A 337 20.05 -16.90 -0.03
CA GLY A 337 21.26 -16.47 0.68
C GLY A 337 21.01 -16.31 2.18
N VAL A 338 21.96 -16.70 3.02
CA VAL A 338 22.03 -16.24 4.42
C VAL A 338 23.28 -15.41 4.60
N CYS A 339 23.13 -14.12 4.88
CA CYS A 339 24.25 -13.22 5.20
C CYS A 339 24.21 -12.89 6.69
N ARG A 340 25.33 -13.04 7.39
CA ARG A 340 25.50 -12.64 8.79
C ARG A 340 26.72 -11.76 8.95
N ASN A 341 26.60 -10.60 9.60
CA ASN A 341 27.72 -9.70 9.85
C ASN A 341 28.43 -9.31 8.55
N CYS A 342 27.70 -8.79 7.56
CA CYS A 342 28.29 -8.50 6.25
C CYS A 342 28.17 -7.01 5.93
N ASN A 343 29.23 -6.45 5.37
CA ASN A 343 29.22 -5.13 4.74
C ASN A 343 29.25 -5.32 3.22
N ALA A 344 28.25 -4.83 2.51
CA ALA A 344 28.15 -4.98 1.07
C ALA A 344 27.99 -3.62 0.38
N TYR A 345 28.90 -3.31 -0.53
CA TYR A 345 28.87 -2.15 -1.41
C TYR A 345 28.69 -2.64 -2.85
N SER A 346 27.56 -2.32 -3.45
CA SER A 346 27.20 -2.84 -4.77
C SER A 346 26.69 -1.74 -5.69
N THR A 347 27.37 -1.55 -6.81
CA THR A 347 26.89 -0.70 -7.91
C THR A 347 26.59 -1.57 -9.13
N GLN A 348 25.31 -1.67 -9.50
CA GLN A 348 24.86 -2.52 -10.61
C GLN A 348 24.16 -1.69 -11.68
N LYS A 349 24.62 -1.81 -12.93
CA LYS A 349 23.90 -1.36 -14.13
C LYS A 349 23.55 -2.60 -14.95
N ALA A 350 22.27 -2.97 -14.99
CA ALA A 350 21.86 -4.20 -15.66
C ALA A 350 20.69 -3.98 -16.62
N SER A 351 20.77 -4.58 -17.81
CA SER A 351 19.64 -4.71 -18.74
C SER A 351 19.27 -6.17 -18.87
N PHE A 352 18.00 -6.50 -18.65
CA PHE A 352 17.48 -7.86 -18.75
C PHE A 352 16.34 -7.89 -19.77
N LEU A 353 16.50 -8.70 -20.82
CA LEU A 353 15.43 -9.06 -21.74
C LEU A 353 15.11 -10.54 -21.50
N LEU A 354 13.91 -10.81 -20.97
CA LEU A 354 13.47 -12.15 -20.60
C LEU A 354 12.12 -12.46 -21.24
N THR A 355 12.05 -13.40 -22.18
CA THR A 355 10.76 -13.69 -22.85
C THR A 355 9.83 -14.45 -21.90
N TYR A 356 10.31 -15.51 -21.24
CA TYR A 356 9.48 -16.35 -20.39
C TYR A 356 10.14 -16.74 -19.07
N ALA A 357 9.45 -16.46 -17.95
CA ALA A 357 9.88 -16.82 -16.61
C ALA A 357 8.79 -17.56 -15.81
N ARG A 358 9.03 -18.82 -15.44
CA ARG A 358 8.04 -19.59 -14.65
C ARG A 358 8.11 -19.30 -13.14
N LYS A 359 9.32 -19.17 -12.57
CA LYS A 359 9.54 -18.78 -11.16
C LYS A 359 10.83 -17.98 -11.07
N LEU A 360 10.75 -16.68 -10.76
CA LEU A 360 11.89 -15.90 -10.30
C LEU A 360 11.67 -15.54 -8.83
N GLY A 361 12.69 -15.68 -8.01
CA GLY A 361 12.60 -15.15 -6.67
C GLY A 361 13.86 -15.28 -5.85
N HIS A 362 14.01 -14.37 -4.89
CA HIS A 362 15.13 -14.40 -3.97
C HIS A 362 14.59 -14.63 -2.57
N ASN A 363 15.14 -15.63 -1.88
CA ASN A 363 14.85 -15.83 -0.46
C ASN A 363 16.11 -15.53 0.35
N GLY A 364 16.18 -14.34 0.94
CA GLY A 364 17.35 -13.88 1.68
C GLY A 364 17.09 -13.82 3.18
N VAL A 365 18.05 -14.24 4.01
CA VAL A 365 18.11 -13.88 5.43
C VAL A 365 19.36 -13.05 5.68
N CYS A 366 19.20 -11.78 6.03
CA CYS A 366 20.30 -10.91 6.43
C CYS A 366 20.22 -10.66 7.94
N ARG A 367 21.33 -10.84 8.66
CA ARG A 367 21.44 -10.52 10.09
C ARG A 367 22.67 -9.65 10.31
N ASN A 368 22.53 -8.54 11.02
CA ASN A 368 23.65 -7.64 11.35
C ASN A 368 24.41 -7.20 10.09
N CYS A 369 23.71 -6.65 9.10
CA CYS A 369 24.33 -6.31 7.82
C CYS A 369 24.21 -4.81 7.55
N ASN A 370 25.29 -4.23 7.02
CA ASN A 370 25.26 -2.90 6.43
C ASN A 370 25.34 -3.05 4.91
N ALA A 371 24.31 -2.57 4.20
CA ALA A 371 24.25 -2.69 2.75
C ALA A 371 24.07 -1.32 2.11
N TYR A 372 24.99 -0.98 1.21
CA TYR A 372 24.94 0.19 0.34
C TYR A 372 24.79 -0.30 -1.10
N SER A 373 23.63 -0.05 -1.72
CA SER A 373 23.40 -0.47 -3.11
C SER A 373 22.88 0.65 -3.99
N THR A 374 23.54 0.85 -5.13
CA THR A 374 23.05 1.70 -6.21
C THR A 374 22.74 0.82 -7.41
N GLN A 375 21.46 0.73 -7.78
CA GLN A 375 21.02 -0.13 -8.89
C GLN A 375 20.34 0.72 -9.97
N LYS A 376 20.83 0.61 -11.21
CA LYS A 376 20.15 1.06 -12.43
C LYS A 376 19.78 -0.17 -13.24
N ALA A 377 18.50 -0.51 -13.33
CA ALA A 377 18.06 -1.70 -14.01
C ALA A 377 16.93 -1.45 -15.01
N SER A 378 17.03 -2.02 -16.21
CA SER A 378 15.93 -2.09 -17.17
C SER A 378 15.55 -3.55 -17.38
N PHE A 379 14.27 -3.86 -17.22
CA PHE A 379 13.73 -5.19 -17.38
C PHE A 379 12.62 -5.17 -18.43
N LEU A 380 12.80 -5.93 -19.51
CA LEU A 380 11.75 -6.26 -20.46
C LEU A 380 11.40 -7.74 -20.27
N LEU A 381 10.20 -8.01 -19.75
CA LEU A 381 9.73 -9.37 -19.43
C LEU A 381 8.39 -9.64 -20.11
N THR A 382 8.32 -10.54 -21.09
CA THR A 382 7.04 -10.79 -21.78
C THR A 382 6.08 -11.55 -20.88
N TYR A 383 6.54 -12.65 -20.26
CA TYR A 383 5.68 -13.51 -19.44
C TYR A 383 6.31 -13.95 -18.13
N ALA A 384 5.62 -13.70 -17.01
CA ALA A 384 6.03 -14.09 -15.68
C ALA A 384 4.92 -14.84 -14.91
N ARG A 385 5.14 -16.12 -14.58
CA ARG A 385 4.14 -16.90 -13.82
C ARG A 385 4.19 -16.65 -12.30
N LYS A 386 5.39 -16.54 -11.72
CA LYS A 386 5.60 -16.22 -10.30
C LYS A 386 6.89 -15.42 -10.16
N LEU A 387 6.80 -14.14 -9.79
CA LEU A 387 7.93 -13.35 -9.32
C LEU A 387 7.72 -13.06 -7.84
N GLY A 388 8.76 -13.21 -7.02
CA GLY A 388 8.67 -12.69 -5.68
C GLY A 388 9.95 -12.79 -4.87
N HIS A 389 10.10 -11.87 -3.94
CA HIS A 389 11.22 -11.87 -3.01
C HIS A 389 10.69 -12.14 -1.62
N ASN A 390 11.26 -13.12 -0.92
CA ASN A 390 10.98 -13.34 0.49
C ASN A 390 12.24 -13.01 1.30
N GLY A 391 12.25 -11.86 1.97
CA GLY A 391 13.42 -11.41 2.73
C GLY A 391 13.14 -11.41 4.22
N VAL A 392 14.10 -11.86 5.03
CA VAL A 392 14.14 -11.58 6.48
C VAL A 392 15.38 -10.76 6.78
N CYS A 393 15.20 -9.53 7.23
CA CYS A 393 16.29 -8.67 7.70
C CYS A 393 16.17 -8.50 9.22
N ARG A 394 17.27 -8.71 9.94
CA ARG A 394 17.35 -8.47 11.39
C ARG A 394 18.57 -7.62 11.70
N ASN A 395 18.40 -6.52 12.44
CA ASN A 395 19.51 -5.63 12.84
C ASN A 395 20.30 -5.15 11.62
N CYS A 396 19.64 -4.54 10.64
CA CYS A 396 20.32 -4.16 9.39
C CYS A 396 20.19 -2.65 9.16
N ASN A 397 21.28 -2.05 8.69
CA ASN A 397 21.27 -0.71 8.11
C ASN A 397 21.37 -0.84 6.59
N ALA A 398 20.36 -0.33 5.88
CA ALA A 398 20.30 -0.44 4.43
C ALA A 398 20.12 0.94 3.80
N TYR A 399 21.06 1.30 2.92
CA TYR A 399 21.01 2.49 2.08
C TYR A 399 20.88 2.03 0.63
N SER A 400 19.73 2.28 0.00
CA SER A 400 19.50 1.85 -1.38
C SER A 400 18.99 2.98 -2.27
N THR A 401 19.68 3.21 -3.38
CA THR A 401 19.19 4.06 -4.47
C THR A 401 18.89 3.20 -5.68
N GLN A 402 17.62 3.10 -6.07
CA GLN A 402 17.19 2.27 -7.19
C GLN A 402 16.52 3.13 -8.27
N LYS A 403 17.02 3.03 -9.49
CA LYS A 403 16.35 3.51 -10.71
C LYS A 403 15.99 2.28 -11.54
N ALA A 404 14.71 1.99 -11.69
CA ALA A 404 14.28 0.80 -12.41
C ALA A 404 13.16 1.09 -13.42
N SER A 405 13.29 0.58 -14.64
CA SER A 405 12.22 0.54 -15.62
C SER A 405 11.81 -0.91 -15.88
N PHE A 406 10.52 -1.21 -15.77
CA PHE A 406 9.97 -2.53 -15.99
C PHE A 406 8.88 -2.46 -17.07
N LEU A 407 9.07 -3.18 -18.16
CA LEU A 407 8.05 -3.46 -19.15
C LEU A 407 7.67 -4.94 -19.04
N LEU A 408 6.45 -5.21 -18.56
CA LEU A 408 5.96 -6.56 -18.30
C LEU A 408 4.62 -6.79 -19.01
N THR A 409 4.56 -7.67 -20.01
CA THR A 409 3.29 -7.89 -20.73
C THR A 409 2.32 -8.68 -19.84
N TYR A 410 2.76 -9.80 -19.27
CA TYR A 410 1.89 -10.68 -18.49
C TYR A 410 2.50 -11.16 -17.17
N ALA A 411 1.78 -10.93 -16.07
CA ALA A 411 2.17 -11.35 -14.73
C ALA A 411 1.06 -12.12 -14.01
N ARG A 412 1.26 -13.41 -13.70
CA ARG A 412 0.25 -14.20 -12.98
C ARG A 412 0.29 -13.98 -11.45
N LYS A 413 1.48 -13.90 -10.86
CA LYS A 413 1.68 -13.61 -9.43
C LYS A 413 2.98 -12.81 -9.26
N LEU A 414 2.90 -11.55 -8.86
CA LEU A 414 4.04 -10.80 -8.35
C LEU A 414 3.80 -10.53 -6.87
N GLY A 415 4.81 -10.72 -6.05
CA GLY A 415 4.72 -10.23 -4.68
C GLY A 415 5.99 -10.32 -3.88
N HIS A 416 6.12 -9.43 -2.91
CA HIS A 416 7.25 -9.42 -1.98
C HIS A 416 6.73 -9.71 -0.59
N ASN A 417 7.34 -10.68 0.09
CA ASN A 417 7.06 -10.94 1.50
C ASN A 417 8.32 -10.60 2.32
N GLY A 418 8.30 -9.48 3.03
CA GLY A 418 9.45 -9.02 3.81
C GLY A 418 9.16 -9.09 5.31
N VAL A 419 10.12 -9.55 6.10
CA VAL A 419 10.13 -9.37 7.56
C VAL A 419 11.37 -8.56 7.94
N CYS A 420 11.18 -7.35 8.45
CA CYS A 420 12.27 -6.51 8.98
C CYS A 420 12.11 -6.40 10.49
N ARG A 421 13.19 -6.65 11.25
CA ARG A 421 13.24 -6.45 12.70
C ARG A 421 14.46 -5.61 13.06
N ASN A 422 14.27 -4.53 13.83
CA ASN A 422 15.37 -3.67 14.28
C ASN A 422 16.19 -3.12 13.09
N CYS A 423 15.53 -2.58 12.07
CA CYS A 423 16.23 -2.12 10.87
C CYS A 423 16.13 -0.60 10.71
N ASN A 424 17.23 0.03 10.29
CA ASN A 424 17.23 1.39 9.77
C ASN A 424 17.36 1.32 8.24
N ALA A 425 16.35 1.81 7.53
CA ALA A 425 16.32 1.76 6.07
C ALA A 425 16.15 3.15 5.47
N TYR A 426 17.10 3.53 4.62
CA TYR A 426 17.05 4.73 3.80
C TYR A 426 16.94 4.30 2.33
N SER A 427 15.78 4.54 1.70
CA SER A 427 15.57 4.15 0.31
C SER A 427 15.10 5.31 -0.56
N THR A 428 15.80 5.53 -1.67
CA THR A 428 15.34 6.40 -2.75
C THR A 428 15.04 5.56 -3.97
N GLN A 429 13.77 5.47 -4.36
CA GLN A 429 13.33 4.66 -5.51
C GLN A 429 12.71 5.55 -6.58
N LYS A 430 13.22 5.47 -7.82
CA LYS A 430 12.55 5.97 -9.02
C LYS A 430 12.21 4.76 -9.89
N ALA A 431 10.91 4.48 -10.05
CA ALA A 431 10.48 3.32 -10.81
C ALA A 431 9.40 3.66 -11.83
N SER A 432 9.55 3.16 -13.06
CA SER A 432 8.50 3.17 -14.07
C SER A 432 8.08 1.75 -14.39
N PHE A 433 6.79 1.47 -14.31
CA PHE A 433 6.22 0.15 -14.60
C PHE A 433 5.16 0.28 -15.68
N LEU A 434 5.36 -0.42 -16.80
CA LEU A 434 4.35 -0.65 -17.82
C LEU A 434 3.95 -2.13 -17.75
N LEU A 435 2.73 -2.41 -17.30
CA LEU A 435 2.22 -3.76 -17.10
C LEU A 435 0.89 -3.96 -17.83
N THR A 436 0.84 -4.79 -18.87
CA THR A 436 -0.43 -4.98 -19.61
C THR A 436 -1.42 -5.80 -18.78
N TYR A 437 -1.00 -6.94 -18.23
CA TYR A 437 -1.89 -7.82 -17.50
C TYR A 437 -1.30 -8.36 -16.19
N ALA A 438 -2.03 -8.16 -15.08
CA ALA A 438 -1.66 -8.64 -13.76
C ALA A 438 -2.80 -9.40 -13.06
N ARG A 439 -2.60 -10.70 -12.78
CA ARG A 439 -3.63 -11.51 -12.09
C ARG A 439 -3.60 -11.33 -10.56
N LYS A 440 -2.43 -11.29 -9.94
CA LYS A 440 -2.24 -11.04 -8.50
C LYS A 440 -0.94 -10.26 -8.28
N LEU A 441 -1.04 -9.02 -7.85
CA LEU A 441 0.09 -8.26 -7.31
C LEU A 441 -0.14 -8.06 -5.82
N GLY A 442 0.88 -8.26 -5.01
CA GLY A 442 0.78 -7.79 -3.64
C GLY A 442 2.06 -7.88 -2.83
N HIS A 443 2.17 -7.00 -1.85
CA HIS A 443 3.30 -6.99 -0.93
C HIS A 443 2.77 -7.31 0.46
N ASN A 444 3.39 -8.27 1.13
CA ASN A 444 3.12 -8.55 2.54
C ASN A 444 4.37 -8.21 3.36
N GLY A 445 4.30 -7.16 4.17
CA GLY A 445 5.44 -6.71 4.98
C GLY A 445 5.15 -6.83 6.47
N VAL A 446 6.11 -7.32 7.25
CA VAL A 446 6.10 -7.19 8.72
C VAL A 446 7.33 -6.41 9.14
N CYS A 447 7.13 -5.21 9.71
CA CYS A 447 8.19 -4.39 10.30
C CYS A 447 8.01 -4.34 11.81
N ARG A 448 9.08 -4.60 12.57
CA ARG A 448 9.10 -4.46 14.03
C ARG A 448 10.32 -3.65 14.45
N ASN A 449 10.13 -2.61 15.26
CA ASN A 449 11.21 -1.76 15.78
C ASN A 449 12.06 -1.18 14.65
N CYS A 450 11.46 -0.55 13.64
CA CYS A 450 12.19 -0.08 12.46
C CYS A 450 12.07 1.44 12.33
N ASN A 451 13.17 2.07 11.92
CA ASN A 451 13.17 3.44 11.43
C ASN A 451 13.32 3.40 9.90
N ALA A 452 12.34 3.93 9.18
CA ALA A 452 12.33 3.90 7.72
C ALA A 452 12.16 5.30 7.14
N TYR A 453 13.12 5.70 6.32
CA TYR A 453 13.08 6.92 5.52
C TYR A 453 13.00 6.53 4.05
N SER A 454 11.86 6.79 3.41
CA SER A 454 11.64 6.41 2.01
C SER A 454 11.18 7.57 1.16
N THR A 455 11.90 7.84 0.07
CA THR A 455 11.45 8.73 -1.00
C THR A 455 11.18 7.90 -2.26
N GLN A 456 9.92 7.85 -2.68
CA GLN A 456 9.52 7.07 -3.86
C GLN A 456 8.90 7.98 -4.91
N LYS A 457 9.43 7.92 -6.13
CA LYS A 457 8.79 8.45 -7.34
C LYS A 457 8.42 7.27 -8.24
N ALA A 458 7.14 7.01 -8.43
CA ALA A 458 6.69 5.87 -9.21
C ALA A 458 5.64 6.24 -10.24
N SER A 459 5.81 5.77 -11.48
CA SER A 459 4.78 5.82 -12.52
C SER A 459 4.37 4.40 -12.88
N PHE A 460 3.06 4.14 -12.82
CA PHE A 460 2.49 2.84 -13.15
C PHE A 460 1.44 3.01 -14.25
N LEU A 461 1.67 2.36 -15.39
CA LEU A 461 0.67 2.17 -16.44
C LEU A 461 0.27 0.70 -16.43
N LEU A 462 -0.97 0.43 -16.03
CA LEU A 462 -1.50 -0.93 -15.87
C LEU A 462 -2.82 -1.08 -16.63
N THR A 463 -2.86 -1.88 -17.69
CA THR A 463 -4.11 -2.04 -18.45
C THR A 463 -5.13 -2.87 -17.66
N TYR A 464 -4.72 -4.04 -17.14
CA TYR A 464 -5.63 -4.95 -16.46
C TYR A 464 -5.06 -5.52 -15.16
N ALA A 465 -5.81 -5.36 -14.06
CA ALA A 465 -5.47 -5.87 -12.73
C ALA A 465 -6.63 -6.65 -12.10
N ARG A 466 -6.44 -7.96 -11.86
CA ARG A 466 -7.49 -8.77 -11.19
C ARG A 466 -7.48 -8.63 -9.67
N LYS A 467 -6.30 -8.61 -9.04
CA LYS A 467 -6.13 -8.41 -7.59
C LYS A 467 -4.83 -7.65 -7.34
N LEU A 468 -4.90 -6.41 -6.87
CA LEU A 468 -3.76 -5.71 -6.27
C LEU A 468 -4.02 -5.55 -4.79
N GLY A 469 -3.03 -5.83 -3.95
CA GLY A 469 -3.14 -5.41 -2.57
C GLY A 469 -1.87 -5.49 -1.77
N HIS A 470 -1.79 -4.63 -0.77
CA HIS A 470 -0.67 -4.58 0.16
C HIS A 470 -1.20 -4.94 1.54
N ASN A 471 -0.55 -5.89 2.21
CA ASN A 471 -0.84 -6.21 3.60
C ASN A 471 0.40 -5.90 4.46
N GLY A 472 0.33 -4.85 5.27
CA GLY A 472 1.44 -4.43 6.12
C GLY A 472 1.13 -4.62 7.61
N VAL A 473 2.08 -5.11 8.39
CA VAL A 473 2.04 -5.04 9.85
C VAL A 473 3.26 -4.28 10.34
N CYS A 474 3.06 -3.13 10.96
CA CYS A 474 4.11 -2.33 11.58
C CYS A 474 3.91 -2.31 13.10
N ARG A 475 4.96 -2.61 13.86
CA ARG A 475 4.96 -2.52 15.34
C ARG A 475 6.16 -1.71 15.80
N ASN A 476 5.97 -0.69 16.64
CA ASN A 476 7.05 0.13 17.20
C ASN A 476 7.93 0.74 16.09
N CYS A 477 7.32 1.37 15.08
CA CYS A 477 8.07 1.89 13.94
C CYS A 477 7.96 3.42 13.86
N ASN A 478 9.07 4.06 13.50
CA ASN A 478 9.09 5.44 13.04
C ASN A 478 9.27 5.45 11.52
N ALA A 479 8.28 5.98 10.80
CA ALA A 479 8.31 5.98 9.33
C ALA A 479 8.15 7.40 8.79
N TYR A 480 9.13 7.83 7.98
CA TYR A 480 9.12 9.06 7.22
C TYR A 480 9.04 8.71 5.73
N SER A 481 7.93 9.06 5.08
CA SER A 481 7.66 8.65 3.71
C SER A 481 7.23 9.84 2.85
N THR A 482 7.98 10.11 1.78
CA THR A 482 7.60 11.04 0.73
C THR A 482 7.33 10.26 -0.56
N GLN A 483 6.07 10.21 -0.98
CA GLN A 483 5.65 9.46 -2.18
C GLN A 483 5.08 10.42 -3.24
N LYS A 484 5.63 10.36 -4.45
CA LYS A 484 5.02 10.92 -5.66
C LYS A 484 4.66 9.77 -6.58
N ALA A 485 3.37 9.53 -6.80
CA ALA A 485 2.93 8.41 -7.61
C ALA A 485 1.89 8.81 -8.65
N SER A 486 2.06 8.37 -9.89
CA SER A 486 1.05 8.45 -10.95
C SER A 486 0.62 7.04 -11.34
N PHE A 487 -0.68 6.79 -11.31
CA PHE A 487 -1.27 5.51 -11.70
C PHE A 487 -2.28 5.73 -12.81
N LEU A 488 -2.04 5.11 -13.96
CA LEU A 488 -3.02 4.97 -15.03
C LEU A 488 -3.44 3.49 -15.08
N LEU A 489 -4.69 3.21 -14.70
CA LEU A 489 -5.23 1.87 -14.58
C LEU A 489 -6.55 1.74 -15.36
N THR A 490 -6.58 0.98 -16.45
CA THR A 490 -7.82 0.86 -17.23
C THR A 490 -8.86 0.01 -16.49
N TYR A 491 -8.46 -1.17 -16.01
CA TYR A 491 -9.39 -2.11 -15.36
C TYR A 491 -8.84 -2.72 -14.08
N ALA A 492 -9.60 -2.59 -12.98
CA ALA A 492 -9.27 -3.13 -11.67
C ALA A 492 -10.43 -3.93 -11.05
N ARG A 493 -10.27 -5.24 -10.85
CA ARG A 493 -11.34 -6.05 -10.23
C ARG A 493 -11.35 -5.98 -8.70
N LYS A 494 -10.18 -5.98 -8.05
CA LYS A 494 -10.03 -5.82 -6.59
C LYS A 494 -8.73 -5.08 -6.31
N LEU A 495 -8.80 -3.85 -5.81
CA LEU A 495 -7.66 -3.18 -5.18
C LEU A 495 -7.94 -3.08 -3.70
N GLY A 496 -6.97 -3.41 -2.86
CA GLY A 496 -7.09 -3.04 -1.48
C GLY A 496 -5.82 -3.09 -0.67
N HIS A 497 -5.78 -2.27 0.36
CA HIS A 497 -4.65 -2.17 1.28
C HIS A 497 -5.14 -2.54 2.66
N ASN A 498 -4.52 -3.54 3.30
CA ASN A 498 -4.82 -3.92 4.67
C ASN A 498 -3.60 -3.63 5.55
N GLY A 499 -3.68 -2.62 6.42
CA GLY A 499 -2.57 -2.24 7.30
C GLY A 499 -2.92 -2.46 8.76
N VAL A 500 -1.97 -2.98 9.55
CA VAL A 500 -2.03 -2.95 11.03
C VAL A 500 -0.82 -2.21 11.55
N CYS A 501 -1.02 -1.07 12.20
CA CYS A 501 0.01 -0.29 12.88
C CYS A 501 -0.21 -0.34 14.39
N ARG A 502 0.82 -0.63 15.16
CA ARG A 502 0.80 -0.59 16.63
C ARG A 502 2.00 0.19 17.14
N ASN A 503 1.80 1.17 18.03
CA ASN A 503 2.88 1.96 18.63
C ASN A 503 3.76 2.60 17.55
N CYS A 504 3.18 3.32 16.59
CA CYS A 504 3.92 3.85 15.45
C CYS A 504 3.85 5.37 15.41
N ASN A 505 4.97 6.01 15.06
CA ASN A 505 4.99 7.40 14.64
C ASN A 505 5.18 7.43 13.13
N ALA A 506 4.22 8.00 12.40
CA ALA A 506 4.26 8.04 10.94
C ALA A 506 4.13 9.48 10.44
N TYR A 507 5.12 9.92 9.67
CA TYR A 507 5.11 11.17 8.93
C TYR A 507 5.07 10.85 7.44
N SER A 508 3.94 11.15 6.78
CA SER A 508 3.77 10.85 5.36
C SER A 508 3.36 12.08 4.57
N THR A 509 4.12 12.38 3.50
CA THR A 509 3.72 13.33 2.47
C THR A 509 3.45 12.54 1.18
N GLN A 510 2.22 12.62 0.67
CA GLN A 510 1.82 11.89 -0.53
C GLN A 510 1.26 12.85 -1.58
N LYS A 511 1.84 12.82 -2.78
CA LYS A 511 1.25 13.43 -3.99
C LYS A 511 0.90 12.31 -4.95
N ALA A 512 -0.39 12.08 -5.19
CA ALA A 512 -0.83 10.98 -6.04
C ALA A 512 -1.85 11.42 -7.09
N SER A 513 -1.66 11.00 -8.33
CA SER A 513 -2.66 11.11 -9.39
C SER A 513 -3.10 9.71 -9.83
N PHE A 514 -4.40 9.48 -9.83
CA PHE A 514 -5.00 8.21 -10.23
C PHE A 514 -6.00 8.44 -11.35
N LEU A 515 -5.75 7.85 -12.51
CA LEU A 515 -6.72 7.74 -13.59
C LEU A 515 -7.15 6.28 -13.68
N LEU A 516 -8.40 6.00 -13.32
CA LEU A 516 -8.96 4.65 -13.26
C LEU A 516 -10.26 4.57 -14.08
N THR A 517 -10.28 3.83 -15.18
CA THR A 517 -11.52 3.74 -15.97
C THR A 517 -12.56 2.88 -15.27
N TYR A 518 -12.19 1.68 -14.82
CA TYR A 518 -13.13 0.74 -14.21
C TYR A 518 -12.60 0.08 -12.93
N ALA A 519 -13.37 0.18 -11.85
CA ALA A 519 -13.06 -0.42 -10.56
C ALA A 519 -14.24 -1.23 -9.98
N ARG A 520 -14.08 -2.55 -9.83
CA ARG A 520 -15.16 -3.37 -9.23
C ARG A 520 -15.19 -3.31 -7.70
N LYS A 521 -14.03 -3.34 -7.03
CA LYS A 521 -13.90 -3.21 -5.57
C LYS A 521 -12.59 -2.48 -5.23
N LEU A 522 -12.68 -1.29 -4.66
CA LEU A 522 -11.55 -0.62 -4.00
C LEU A 522 -11.82 -0.58 -2.50
N GLY A 523 -10.84 -0.99 -1.71
CA GLY A 523 -10.99 -1.14 -0.26
C GLY A 523 -9.72 -0.80 0.50
N HIS A 524 -9.75 0.10 1.47
CA HIS A 524 -8.67 0.19 2.45
C HIS A 524 -9.17 -0.31 3.80
N ASN A 525 -8.50 -1.29 4.42
CA ASN A 525 -8.78 -1.70 5.79
C ASN A 525 -7.58 -1.40 6.68
N GLY A 526 -7.71 -0.45 7.62
CA GLY A 526 -6.61 -0.07 8.52
C GLY A 526 -6.97 -0.36 9.98
N VAL A 527 -6.03 -0.89 10.76
CA VAL A 527 -6.11 -0.92 12.22
C VAL A 527 -4.90 -0.19 12.79
N CYS A 528 -5.12 0.94 13.47
CA CYS A 528 -4.09 1.70 14.17
C CYS A 528 -4.34 1.62 15.68
N ARG A 529 -3.31 1.30 16.47
CA ARG A 529 -3.36 1.31 17.94
C ARG A 529 -2.16 2.06 18.49
N ASN A 530 -2.38 3.02 19.39
CA ASN A 530 -1.30 3.80 20.02
C ASN A 530 -0.40 4.45 18.96
N CYS A 531 -0.97 5.23 18.04
CA CYS A 531 -0.19 5.78 16.92
C CYS A 531 -0.28 7.30 16.90
N ASN A 532 0.85 7.94 16.60
CA ASN A 532 0.90 9.35 16.22
C ASN A 532 1.12 9.43 14.71
N ALA A 533 0.16 9.99 13.97
CA ALA A 533 0.22 10.07 12.52
C ALA A 533 0.10 11.51 12.05
N TYR A 534 1.10 11.97 11.31
CA TYR A 534 1.12 13.25 10.61
C TYR A 534 1.09 12.98 9.11
N SER A 535 0.00 13.36 8.43
CA SER A 535 -0.19 13.04 7.01
C SER A 535 -0.63 14.24 6.21
N THR A 536 0.19 14.66 5.24
CA THR A 536 -0.19 15.61 4.19
C THR A 536 -0.42 14.88 2.88
N GLN A 537 -1.65 14.91 2.37
CA GLN A 537 -2.02 14.24 1.11
C GLN A 537 -2.54 15.25 0.10
N LYS A 538 -1.96 15.26 -1.10
CA LYS A 538 -2.52 15.89 -2.30
C LYS A 538 -2.87 14.79 -3.29
N ALA A 539 -4.15 14.58 -3.55
CA ALA A 539 -4.58 13.50 -4.43
C ALA A 539 -5.59 13.98 -5.48
N SER A 540 -5.39 13.58 -6.74
CA SER A 540 -6.38 13.72 -7.80
C SER A 540 -6.82 12.36 -8.29
N PHE A 541 -8.12 12.12 -8.31
CA PHE A 541 -8.72 10.87 -8.76
C PHE A 541 -9.71 11.16 -9.87
N LEU A 542 -9.46 10.58 -11.05
CA LEU A 542 -10.41 10.52 -12.15
C LEU A 542 -10.86 9.06 -12.30
N LEU A 543 -12.12 8.78 -11.98
CA LEU A 543 -12.67 7.44 -11.95
C LEU A 543 -13.96 7.36 -12.76
N THR A 544 -13.99 6.67 -13.89
CA THR A 544 -15.21 6.62 -14.71
C THR A 544 -16.27 5.75 -14.04
N TYR A 545 -15.91 4.53 -13.62
CA TYR A 545 -16.86 3.58 -13.04
C TYR A 545 -16.33 2.88 -11.79
N ALA A 546 -17.09 2.96 -10.69
CA ALA A 546 -16.83 2.22 -9.46
C ALA A 546 -18.05 1.46 -8.94
N ARG A 547 -17.92 0.14 -8.78
CA ARG A 547 -19.01 -0.68 -8.21
C ARG A 547 -19.05 -0.66 -6.68
N LYS A 548 -17.90 -0.73 -6.01
CA LYS A 548 -17.78 -0.63 -4.55
C LYS A 548 -16.48 0.07 -4.19
N LEU A 549 -16.54 1.27 -3.63
CA LEU A 549 -15.40 1.88 -2.92
C LEU A 549 -15.72 1.87 -1.44
N GLY A 550 -14.75 1.49 -0.62
CA GLY A 550 -14.88 1.78 0.79
C GLY A 550 -13.60 1.76 1.58
N HIS A 551 -13.67 2.37 2.74
CA HIS A 551 -12.57 2.45 3.69
C HIS A 551 -13.11 1.97 5.02
N ASN A 552 -12.49 0.95 5.60
CA ASN A 552 -12.81 0.50 6.94
C ASN A 552 -11.60 0.78 7.85
N GLY A 553 -11.75 1.63 8.84
CA GLY A 553 -10.66 2.00 9.76
C GLY A 553 -11.03 1.70 11.21
N VAL A 554 -10.09 1.15 11.98
CA VAL A 554 -10.19 1.08 13.44
C VAL A 554 -8.99 1.81 14.04
N CYS A 555 -9.22 2.91 14.74
CA CYS A 555 -8.19 3.66 15.47
C CYS A 555 -8.47 3.55 16.98
N ARG A 556 -7.45 3.21 17.77
CA ARG A 556 -7.53 3.17 19.24
C ARG A 556 -6.33 3.91 19.83
N ASN A 557 -6.56 4.86 20.74
CA ASN A 557 -5.51 5.63 21.41
C ASN A 557 -4.58 6.30 20.37
N CYS A 558 -5.12 7.10 19.47
CA CYS A 558 -4.32 7.67 18.38
C CYS A 558 -4.40 9.19 18.38
N ASN A 559 -3.26 9.84 18.12
CA ASN A 559 -3.20 11.26 17.78
C ASN A 559 -2.98 11.36 16.27
N ALA A 560 -3.91 11.97 15.55
CA ALA A 560 -3.83 12.07 14.10
C ALA A 560 -3.93 13.53 13.65
N TYR A 561 -2.91 14.01 12.95
CA TYR A 561 -2.88 15.31 12.30
C TYR A 561 -2.89 15.07 10.78
N SER A 562 -3.96 15.50 10.10
CA SER A 562 -4.09 15.27 8.67
C SER A 562 -4.51 16.50 7.89
N THR A 563 -3.72 16.84 6.88
CA THR A 563 -4.03 17.88 5.90
C THR A 563 -4.26 17.23 4.54
N GLN A 564 -5.50 17.24 4.05
CA GLN A 564 -5.85 16.60 2.78
C GLN A 564 -6.35 17.64 1.78
N LYS A 565 -5.75 17.66 0.58
CA LYS A 565 -6.29 18.34 -0.60
C LYS A 565 -6.64 17.26 -1.63
N ALA A 566 -7.91 17.08 -1.92
CA ALA A 566 -8.34 16.03 -2.84
C ALA A 566 -9.33 16.53 -3.89
N SER A 567 -9.12 16.17 -5.15
CA SER A 567 -10.10 16.35 -6.22
C SER A 567 -10.54 14.98 -6.74
N PHE A 568 -11.84 14.76 -6.79
CA PHE A 568 -12.45 13.53 -7.27
C PHE A 568 -13.43 13.85 -8.39
N LEU A 569 -13.16 13.31 -9.58
CA LEU A 569 -14.11 13.26 -10.69
C LEU A 569 -14.55 11.82 -10.87
N LEU A 570 -15.82 11.53 -10.55
CA LEU A 570 -16.38 10.19 -10.58
C LEU A 570 -17.67 10.15 -11.41
N THR A 571 -17.67 9.48 -12.56
CA THR A 571 -18.90 9.46 -13.39
C THR A 571 -19.96 8.57 -12.76
N TYR A 572 -19.61 7.34 -12.38
CA TYR A 572 -20.58 6.37 -11.86
C TYR A 572 -20.08 5.63 -10.61
N ALA A 573 -20.88 5.68 -9.53
CA ALA A 573 -20.61 4.99 -8.27
C ALA A 573 -21.83 4.18 -7.79
N ARG A 574 -21.70 2.85 -7.70
CA ARG A 574 -22.81 2.02 -7.17
C ARG A 574 -22.87 1.98 -5.65
N LYS A 575 -21.73 1.88 -4.96
CA LYS A 575 -21.63 1.93 -3.49
C LYS A 575 -20.33 2.62 -3.10
N LEU A 576 -20.42 3.79 -2.48
CA LEU A 576 -19.29 4.39 -1.76
C LEU A 576 -19.63 4.34 -0.27
N GLY A 577 -18.68 3.92 0.55
CA GLY A 577 -18.86 4.16 1.97
C GLY A 577 -17.62 4.02 2.82
N HIS A 578 -17.61 4.74 3.92
CA HIS A 578 -16.52 4.75 4.88
C HIS A 578 -17.07 4.23 6.21
N ASN A 579 -16.46 3.19 6.77
CA ASN A 579 -16.81 2.66 8.08
C ASN A 579 -15.64 2.86 9.05
N GLY A 580 -15.75 3.79 9.99
CA GLY A 580 -14.69 4.10 10.95
C GLY A 580 -15.08 3.75 12.38
N VAL A 581 -14.18 3.18 13.16
CA VAL A 581 -14.29 3.08 14.62
C VAL A 581 -13.10 3.78 15.26
N CYS A 582 -13.34 4.87 15.98
CA CYS A 582 -12.32 5.59 16.74
C CYS A 582 -12.61 5.46 18.24
N ARG A 583 -11.61 5.10 19.04
CA ARG A 583 -11.70 5.05 20.50
C ARG A 583 -10.51 5.78 21.12
N ASN A 584 -10.76 6.69 22.05
CA ASN A 584 -9.70 7.44 22.76
C ASN A 584 -8.76 8.16 21.77
N CYS A 585 -9.30 8.87 20.78
CA CYS A 585 -8.47 9.51 19.75
C CYS A 585 -8.54 11.03 19.82
N ASN A 586 -7.40 11.68 19.62
CA ASN A 586 -7.33 13.11 19.31
C ASN A 586 -7.06 13.27 17.81
N ALA A 587 -7.98 13.90 17.10
CA ALA A 587 -7.86 14.07 15.65
C ALA A 587 -7.95 15.54 15.26
N TYR A 588 -6.91 16.03 14.59
CA TYR A 588 -6.86 17.34 13.96
C TYR A 588 -6.86 17.15 12.46
N SER A 589 -7.90 17.61 11.76
CA SER A 589 -8.02 17.42 10.33
C SER A 589 -8.41 18.68 9.58
N THR A 590 -7.61 19.04 8.58
CA THR A 590 -7.93 20.12 7.63
C THR A 590 -8.10 19.51 6.25
N GLN A 591 -9.33 19.52 5.73
CA GLN A 591 -9.66 18.91 4.44
C GLN A 591 -10.15 19.99 3.46
N LYS A 592 -9.54 20.04 2.28
CA LYS A 592 -10.06 20.76 1.10
C LYS A 592 -10.40 19.72 0.04
N ALA A 593 -11.69 19.54 -0.26
CA ALA A 593 -12.10 18.52 -1.21
C ALA A 593 -13.07 19.05 -2.26
N SER A 594 -12.85 18.71 -3.53
CA SER A 594 -13.82 18.92 -4.61
C SER A 594 -14.26 17.58 -5.17
N PHE A 595 -15.58 17.37 -5.25
CA PHE A 595 -16.17 16.15 -5.75
C PHE A 595 -17.15 16.49 -6.87
N LEU A 596 -16.88 15.98 -8.06
CA LEU A 596 -17.83 15.97 -9.18
C LEU A 596 -18.27 14.52 -9.40
N LEU A 597 -19.55 14.24 -9.12
CA LEU A 597 -20.12 12.90 -9.19
C LEU A 597 -21.40 12.89 -10.03
N THR A 598 -21.39 12.27 -11.20
CA THR A 598 -22.59 12.28 -12.07
C THR A 598 -23.67 11.38 -11.48
N TYR A 599 -23.33 10.14 -11.12
CA TYR A 599 -24.31 9.17 -10.63
C TYR A 599 -23.84 8.38 -9.41
N ALA A 600 -24.64 8.40 -8.34
CA ALA A 600 -24.40 7.67 -7.11
C ALA A 600 -25.62 6.86 -6.64
N ARG A 601 -25.50 5.52 -6.57
CA ARG A 601 -26.63 4.68 -6.10
C ARG A 601 -26.71 4.59 -4.57
N LYS A 602 -25.58 4.46 -3.88
CA LYS A 602 -25.51 4.46 -2.41
C LYS A 602 -24.21 5.13 -1.98
N LEU A 603 -24.29 6.28 -1.34
CA LEU A 603 -23.18 6.85 -0.58
C LEU A 603 -23.53 6.76 0.90
N GLY A 604 -22.59 6.32 1.72
CA GLY A 604 -22.78 6.53 3.14
C GLY A 604 -21.56 6.35 4.02
N HIS A 605 -21.58 7.08 5.13
CA HIS A 605 -20.54 7.03 6.14
C HIS A 605 -21.11 6.39 7.40
N ASN A 606 -20.51 5.33 7.91
CA ASN A 606 -20.85 4.77 9.21
C ASN A 606 -19.68 4.97 10.19
N GLY A 607 -19.86 5.79 11.22
CA GLY A 607 -18.80 6.08 12.18
C GLY A 607 -19.20 5.70 13.59
N VAL A 608 -18.28 5.13 14.38
CA VAL A 608 -18.41 5.02 15.83
C VAL A 608 -17.22 5.72 16.48
N CYS A 609 -17.47 6.79 17.24
CA CYS A 609 -16.48 7.51 18.02
C CYS A 609 -16.79 7.33 19.51
N ARG A 610 -15.78 6.98 20.32
CA ARG A 610 -15.89 6.90 21.78
C ARG A 610 -14.72 7.60 22.44
N ASN A 611 -14.97 8.50 23.39
CA ASN A 611 -13.92 9.21 24.13
C ASN A 611 -12.95 9.95 23.18
N CYS A 612 -13.46 10.73 22.24
CA CYS A 612 -12.61 11.36 21.21
C CYS A 612 -12.69 12.88 21.29
N ASN A 613 -11.55 13.53 21.10
CA ASN A 613 -11.47 14.96 20.83
C ASN A 613 -11.18 15.16 19.34
N ALA A 614 -12.08 15.83 18.62
CA ALA A 614 -11.93 16.03 17.18
C ALA A 614 -12.00 17.52 16.84
N TYR A 615 -10.94 18.03 16.21
CA TYR A 615 -10.87 19.36 15.63
C TYR A 615 -10.83 19.22 14.12
N SER A 616 -11.87 19.70 13.43
CA SER A 616 -11.97 19.55 11.97
C SER A 616 -12.30 20.85 11.27
N THR A 617 -11.47 21.23 10.30
CA THR A 617 -11.77 22.31 9.35
C THR A 617 -11.98 21.71 7.96
N GLN A 618 -13.18 21.79 7.41
CA GLN A 618 -13.51 21.22 6.10
C GLN A 618 -13.97 22.32 5.15
N LYS A 619 -13.34 22.40 3.97
CA LYS A 619 -13.84 23.14 2.82
C LYS A 619 -14.17 22.13 1.73
N ALA A 620 -15.45 21.97 1.40
CA ALA A 620 -15.86 20.97 0.42
C ALA A 620 -16.83 21.54 -0.62
N SER A 621 -16.59 21.23 -1.90
CA SER A 621 -17.54 21.48 -2.97
C SER A 621 -17.99 20.15 -3.57
N PHE A 622 -19.30 19.95 -3.65
CA PHE A 622 -19.90 18.74 -4.20
C PHE A 622 -20.86 19.11 -5.31
N LEU A 623 -20.60 18.63 -6.52
CA LEU A 623 -21.53 18.65 -7.63
C LEU A 623 -21.98 17.22 -7.89
N LEU A 624 -23.26 16.93 -7.63
CA LEU A 624 -23.84 15.60 -7.74
C LEU A 624 -25.10 15.63 -8.60
N THR A 625 -25.08 15.05 -9.79
CA THR A 625 -26.27 15.09 -10.67
C THR A 625 -27.36 14.17 -10.13
N TYR A 626 -27.04 12.92 -9.80
CA TYR A 626 -28.02 11.94 -9.37
C TYR A 626 -27.57 11.12 -8.16
N ALA A 627 -28.40 11.10 -7.10
CA ALA A 627 -28.18 10.35 -5.88
C ALA A 627 -29.40 9.53 -5.46
N ARG A 628 -29.30 8.19 -5.45
CA ARG A 628 -30.44 7.34 -5.01
C ARG A 628 -30.54 7.20 -3.49
N LYS A 629 -29.43 7.07 -2.78
CA LYS A 629 -29.37 7.01 -1.31
C LYS A 629 -28.09 7.67 -0.82
N LEU A 630 -28.17 8.79 -0.12
CA LEU A 630 -27.08 9.34 0.67
C LEU A 630 -27.45 9.18 2.14
N GLY A 631 -26.56 8.60 2.94
CA GLY A 631 -26.82 8.25 4.33
C GLY A 631 -25.60 8.42 5.20
N HIS A 632 -25.67 9.15 6.30
CA HIS A 632 -24.60 9.08 7.32
C HIS A 632 -25.19 8.46 8.58
N ASN A 633 -24.55 7.43 9.12
CA ASN A 633 -24.92 6.84 10.40
C ASN A 633 -23.77 7.01 11.39
N GLY A 634 -23.93 7.83 12.41
CA GLY A 634 -22.88 8.10 13.39
C GLY A 634 -23.30 7.69 14.80
N VAL A 635 -22.40 7.09 15.57
CA VAL A 635 -22.55 6.95 17.02
C VAL A 635 -21.37 7.63 17.70
N CYS A 636 -21.62 8.69 18.46
CA CYS A 636 -20.63 9.39 19.27
C CYS A 636 -20.96 9.20 20.76
N ARG A 637 -19.96 8.84 21.56
CA ARG A 637 -20.09 8.72 23.02
C ARG A 637 -18.92 9.42 23.70
N ASN A 638 -19.18 10.30 24.66
CA ASN A 638 -18.14 11.01 25.43
C ASN A 638 -17.17 11.73 24.48
N CYS A 639 -17.67 12.58 23.58
CA CYS A 639 -16.83 13.22 22.57
C CYS A 639 -16.89 14.73 22.69
N ASN A 640 -15.72 15.37 22.53
CA ASN A 640 -15.63 16.81 22.30
C ASN A 640 -15.30 17.05 20.83
N ALA A 641 -16.19 17.73 20.11
CA ALA A 641 -16.02 17.98 18.68
C ALA A 641 -16.06 19.48 18.39
N TYR A 642 -14.98 20.00 17.82
CA TYR A 642 -14.87 21.35 17.29
C TYR A 642 -14.82 21.27 15.76
N SER A 643 -15.81 21.81 15.07
CA SER A 643 -15.90 21.70 13.61
C SER A 643 -16.20 23.04 12.93
N THR A 644 -15.40 23.36 11.93
CA THR A 644 -15.60 24.52 11.06
C THR A 644 -15.78 24.03 9.64
N GLN A 645 -17.00 24.08 9.11
CA GLN A 645 -17.33 23.56 7.79
C GLN A 645 -17.77 24.68 6.85
N LYS A 646 -17.14 24.77 5.68
CA LYS A 646 -17.62 25.54 4.52
C LYS A 646 -17.95 24.55 3.42
N ALA A 647 -19.23 24.40 3.07
CA ALA A 647 -19.64 23.44 2.07
C ALA A 647 -20.57 24.05 1.01
N SER A 648 -20.32 23.74 -0.26
CA SER A 648 -21.27 24.01 -1.34
C SER A 648 -21.71 22.69 -1.96
N PHE A 649 -23.03 22.50 -2.05
CA PHE A 649 -23.63 21.30 -2.62
C PHE A 649 -24.59 21.71 -3.73
N LEU A 650 -24.31 21.26 -4.95
CA LEU A 650 -25.23 21.31 -6.07
C LEU A 650 -25.68 19.89 -6.37
N LEU A 651 -26.96 19.60 -6.12
CA LEU A 651 -27.56 18.28 -6.27
C LEU A 651 -28.80 18.34 -7.14
N THR A 652 -28.76 17.81 -8.36
CA THR A 652 -29.94 17.89 -9.25
C THR A 652 -31.06 16.95 -8.76
N TYR A 653 -30.73 15.70 -8.46
CA TYR A 653 -31.74 14.71 -8.06
C TYR A 653 -31.32 13.84 -6.88
N ALA A 654 -32.15 13.80 -5.85
CA ALA A 654 -31.95 13.00 -4.64
C ALA A 654 -33.19 12.18 -4.25
N ARG A 655 -33.10 10.84 -4.28
CA ARG A 655 -34.25 9.99 -3.89
C ARG A 655 -34.39 9.80 -2.38
N LYS A 656 -33.28 9.63 -1.66
CA LYS A 656 -33.26 9.54 -0.18
C LYS A 656 -31.96 10.16 0.34
N LEU A 657 -32.07 11.27 1.07
CA LEU A 657 -30.98 11.79 1.89
C LEU A 657 -31.35 11.55 3.36
N GLY A 658 -30.44 10.94 4.10
CA GLY A 658 -30.64 10.52 5.48
C GLY A 658 -29.42 10.84 6.32
N HIS A 659 -29.63 11.31 7.53
CA HIS A 659 -28.61 11.29 8.58
C HIS A 659 -29.23 10.60 9.79
N ASN A 660 -28.59 9.57 10.32
CA ASN A 660 -28.99 8.93 11.56
C ASN A 660 -27.85 9.03 12.58
N GLY A 661 -28.00 9.87 13.60
CA GLY A 661 -26.97 10.11 14.60
C GLY A 661 -27.42 9.66 15.98
N VAL A 662 -26.52 9.05 16.76
CA VAL A 662 -26.68 8.88 18.20
C VAL A 662 -25.51 9.54 18.91
N CYS A 663 -25.77 10.58 19.69
CA CYS A 663 -24.80 11.26 20.52
C CYS A 663 -25.14 11.05 22.00
N ARG A 664 -24.15 10.67 22.81
CA ARG A 664 -24.30 10.53 24.27
C ARG A 664 -23.14 11.21 24.97
N ASN A 665 -23.40 12.08 25.94
CA ASN A 665 -22.39 12.79 26.73
C ASN A 665 -21.39 13.53 25.80
N CYS A 666 -21.88 14.37 24.89
CA CYS A 666 -21.02 15.01 23.91
C CYS A 666 -21.07 16.53 24.06
N ASN A 667 -19.92 17.17 23.93
CA ASN A 667 -19.81 18.61 23.75
C ASN A 667 -19.46 18.88 22.28
N ALA A 668 -20.31 19.61 21.58
CA ALA A 668 -20.11 19.91 20.16
C ALA A 668 -20.13 21.42 19.93
N TYR A 669 -19.04 21.95 19.37
CA TYR A 669 -18.92 23.31 18.89
C TYR A 669 -18.83 23.27 17.37
N SER A 670 -19.83 23.81 16.67
CA SER A 670 -19.86 23.78 15.20
C SER A 670 -20.13 25.14 14.59
N THR A 671 -19.26 25.59 13.70
CA THR A 671 -19.50 26.72 12.81
C THR A 671 -19.66 26.22 11.38
N GLN A 672 -20.85 26.35 10.80
CA GLN A 672 -21.14 25.86 9.45
C GLN A 672 -21.58 27.01 8.54
N LYS A 673 -20.93 27.13 7.38
CA LYS A 673 -21.40 27.93 6.25
C LYS A 673 -21.73 26.98 5.10
N ALA A 674 -22.99 26.85 4.73
CA ALA A 674 -23.40 25.91 3.71
C ALA A 674 -24.32 26.54 2.66
N SER A 675 -24.06 26.26 1.38
CA SER A 675 -24.99 26.56 0.30
C SER A 675 -25.45 25.25 -0.35
N PHE A 676 -26.75 25.07 -0.46
CA PHE A 676 -27.37 23.90 -1.05
C PHE A 676 -28.31 24.34 -2.17
N LEU A 677 -28.02 23.89 -3.39
CA LEU A 677 -28.92 23.99 -4.52
C LEU A 677 -29.39 22.57 -4.85
N LEU A 678 -30.67 22.29 -4.63
CA LEU A 678 -31.27 20.97 -4.79
C LEU A 678 -32.51 21.04 -5.68
N THR A 679 -32.45 20.56 -6.91
CA THR A 679 -33.61 20.67 -7.82
C THR A 679 -34.73 19.73 -7.37
N TYR A 680 -34.43 18.46 -7.09
CA TYR A 680 -35.44 17.47 -6.73
C TYR A 680 -35.03 16.56 -5.57
N ALA A 681 -35.90 16.48 -4.55
CA ALA A 681 -35.71 15.65 -3.36
C ALA A 681 -36.96 14.81 -3.02
N ARG A 682 -36.88 13.48 -3.09
CA ARG A 682 -38.04 12.64 -2.74
C ARG A 682 -38.21 12.41 -1.23
N LYS A 683 -37.11 12.20 -0.49
CA LYS A 683 -37.12 12.06 0.97
C LYS A 683 -35.84 12.66 1.53
N LEU A 684 -35.93 13.74 2.29
CA LEU A 684 -34.85 14.21 3.16
C LEU A 684 -35.26 13.93 4.60
N GLY A 685 -34.39 13.25 5.34
CA GLY A 685 -34.63 12.81 6.69
C GLY A 685 -33.40 13.04 7.55
N HIS A 686 -33.58 13.54 8.77
CA HIS A 686 -32.56 13.45 9.81
C HIS A 686 -33.20 12.81 11.04
N ASN A 687 -32.62 11.70 11.51
CA ASN A 687 -33.05 11.03 12.72
C ASN A 687 -31.92 11.09 13.76
N GLY A 688 -32.07 11.92 14.79
CA GLY A 688 -31.05 12.11 15.81
C GLY A 688 -31.52 11.64 17.19
N VAL A 689 -30.65 10.97 17.94
CA VAL A 689 -30.83 10.76 19.39
C VAL A 689 -29.67 11.42 20.12
N CYS A 690 -29.94 12.44 20.91
CA CYS A 690 -28.97 13.11 21.77
C CYS A 690 -29.32 12.88 23.24
N ARG A 691 -28.36 12.46 24.05
CA ARG A 691 -28.51 12.33 25.51
C ARG A 691 -27.35 13.01 26.22
N ASN A 692 -27.63 13.87 27.19
CA ASN A 692 -26.61 14.55 28.00
C ASN A 692 -25.61 15.33 27.11
N CYS A 693 -26.10 16.10 26.14
CA CYS A 693 -25.22 16.79 25.19
C CYS A 693 -25.26 18.31 25.40
N ASN A 694 -24.10 18.95 25.32
CA ASN A 694 -23.99 20.39 25.17
C ASN A 694 -23.62 20.72 23.72
N ALA A 695 -24.43 21.50 23.03
CA ALA A 695 -24.20 21.86 21.64
C ALA A 695 -24.19 23.38 21.47
N TYR A 696 -23.09 23.91 20.93
CA TYR A 696 -22.92 25.30 20.53
C TYR A 696 -22.79 25.34 19.01
N SER A 697 -23.76 25.95 18.32
CA SER A 697 -23.83 25.90 16.86
C SER A 697 -24.09 27.27 16.24
N THR A 698 -23.18 27.72 15.38
CA THR A 698 -23.37 28.90 14.52
C THR A 698 -23.52 28.44 13.07
N GLN A 699 -24.70 28.62 12.49
CA GLN A 699 -25.01 28.18 11.12
C GLN A 699 -25.38 29.37 10.24
N LYS A 700 -24.73 29.49 9.07
CA LYS A 700 -25.18 30.32 7.95
C LYS A 700 -25.49 29.39 6.79
N ALA A 701 -26.76 29.28 6.40
CA ALA A 701 -27.16 28.35 5.35
C ALA A 701 -28.07 29.00 4.31
N SER A 702 -27.80 28.76 3.03
CA SER A 702 -28.73 29.08 1.94
C SER A 702 -29.18 27.79 1.28
N PHE A 703 -30.49 27.61 1.17
CA PHE A 703 -31.11 26.45 0.54
C PHE A 703 -32.04 26.92 -0.57
N LEU A 704 -31.72 26.53 -1.81
CA LEU A 704 -32.61 26.64 -2.95
C LEU A 704 -33.08 25.24 -3.33
N LEU A 705 -34.36 24.97 -3.13
CA LEU A 705 -34.95 23.65 -3.33
C LEU A 705 -36.19 23.76 -4.23
N THR A 706 -36.14 23.28 -5.46
CA THR A 706 -37.30 23.42 -6.36
C THR A 706 -38.43 22.49 -5.94
N TYR A 707 -38.13 21.21 -5.68
CA TYR A 707 -39.14 20.22 -5.36
C TYR A 707 -38.74 19.28 -4.21
N ALA A 708 -39.56 19.20 -3.17
CA ALA A 708 -39.45 18.21 -2.11
C ALA A 708 -40.73 17.45 -1.80
N ARG A 709 -40.69 16.11 -1.86
CA ARG A 709 -41.87 15.29 -1.56
C ARG A 709 -42.04 15.01 -0.06
N LYS A 710 -40.96 14.78 0.68
CA LYS A 710 -40.98 14.59 2.14
C LYS A 710 -39.70 15.17 2.75
N LEU A 711 -39.80 16.22 3.54
CA LEU A 711 -38.75 16.66 4.44
C LEU A 711 -39.19 16.34 5.86
N GLY A 712 -38.34 15.63 6.59
CA GLY A 712 -38.62 15.14 7.93
C GLY A 712 -37.41 15.31 8.83
N HIS A 713 -37.61 15.77 10.05
CA HIS A 713 -36.61 15.61 11.10
C HIS A 713 -37.26 14.88 12.27
N ASN A 714 -36.70 13.75 12.69
CA ASN A 714 -37.14 13.03 13.87
C ASN A 714 -36.03 13.06 14.94
N GLY A 715 -36.21 13.85 15.99
CA GLY A 715 -35.20 14.02 17.03
C GLY A 715 -35.68 13.52 18.37
N VAL A 716 -34.82 12.85 19.14
CA VAL A 716 -35.00 12.62 20.58
C VAL A 716 -33.85 13.28 21.33
N CYS A 717 -34.13 14.30 22.12
CA CYS A 717 -33.17 14.99 22.98
C CYS A 717 -33.53 14.73 24.45
N ARG A 718 -32.57 14.31 25.26
CA ARG A 718 -32.74 14.14 26.71
C ARG A 718 -31.58 14.80 27.46
N ASN A 719 -31.86 15.63 28.45
CA ASN A 719 -30.85 16.28 29.29
C ASN A 719 -29.83 17.07 28.45
N CYS A 720 -30.29 17.91 27.52
CA CYS A 720 -29.39 18.60 26.60
C CYS A 720 -29.43 20.11 26.81
N ASN A 721 -28.27 20.75 26.73
CA ASN A 721 -28.15 22.21 26.61
C ASN A 721 -27.76 22.55 25.18
N ALA A 722 -28.56 23.37 24.50
CA ALA A 722 -28.31 23.77 23.12
C ALA A 722 -28.27 25.28 23.00
N TYR A 723 -27.16 25.83 22.53
CA TYR A 723 -26.99 27.23 22.16
C TYR A 723 -26.82 27.30 20.65
N SER A 724 -27.75 27.95 19.95
CA SER A 724 -27.71 28.02 18.48
C SER A 724 -27.96 29.42 17.94
N THR A 725 -27.09 29.86 17.02
CA THR A 725 -27.27 31.08 16.24
C THR A 725 -27.38 30.70 14.77
N GLN A 726 -28.55 30.89 14.18
CA GLN A 726 -28.83 30.48 12.80
C GLN A 726 -29.20 31.68 11.94
N LYS A 727 -28.53 31.84 10.80
CA LYS A 727 -28.97 32.70 9.69
C LYS A 727 -29.27 31.82 8.50
N ALA A 728 -30.53 31.72 8.08
CA ALA A 728 -30.91 30.83 7.00
C ALA A 728 -31.83 31.50 5.97
N SER A 729 -31.57 31.25 4.69
CA SER A 729 -32.49 31.60 3.61
C SER A 729 -32.95 30.32 2.92
N PHE A 730 -34.25 30.14 2.78
CA PHE A 730 -34.87 29.00 2.13
C PHE A 730 -35.78 29.49 1.02
N LEU A 731 -35.46 29.09 -0.21
CA LEU A 731 -36.35 29.24 -1.35
C LEU A 731 -36.82 27.84 -1.76
N LEU A 732 -38.12 27.59 -1.58
CA LEU A 732 -38.74 26.29 -1.83
C LEU A 732 -39.96 26.43 -2.73
N THR A 733 -39.88 25.98 -3.99
CA THR A 733 -41.03 26.14 -4.90
C THR A 733 -42.16 25.20 -4.51
N TYR A 734 -41.85 23.92 -4.27
CA TYR A 734 -42.88 22.91 -3.98
C TYR A 734 -42.49 21.95 -2.85
N ALA A 735 -43.34 21.86 -1.83
CA ALA A 735 -43.24 20.86 -0.78
C ALA A 735 -44.54 20.09 -0.54
N ARG A 736 -44.49 18.75 -0.65
CA ARG A 736 -45.67 17.91 -0.38
C ARG A 736 -45.89 17.60 1.10
N LYS A 737 -44.82 17.32 1.85
CA LYS A 737 -44.87 17.09 3.31
C LYS A 737 -43.59 17.64 3.92
N LEU A 738 -43.69 18.69 4.72
CA LEU A 738 -42.65 19.08 5.65
C LEU A 738 -43.13 18.75 7.04
N GLY A 739 -42.26 18.15 7.84
CA GLY A 739 -42.56 18.06 9.26
C GLY A 739 -41.39 17.72 10.13
N HIS A 740 -41.57 17.98 11.40
CA HIS A 740 -40.60 17.70 12.44
C HIS A 740 -41.31 16.92 13.52
N ASN A 741 -40.80 15.73 13.87
CA ASN A 741 -41.27 14.98 15.03
C ASN A 741 -40.18 14.98 16.10
N GLY A 742 -40.35 15.76 17.15
CA GLY A 742 -39.35 15.91 18.21
C GLY A 742 -39.85 15.38 19.55
N VAL A 743 -39.00 14.70 20.31
CA VAL A 743 -39.21 14.47 21.74
C VAL A 743 -38.05 15.11 22.50
N CYS A 744 -38.33 16.14 23.30
CA CYS A 744 -37.36 16.81 24.17
C CYS A 744 -37.74 16.54 25.63
N ARG A 745 -36.79 16.11 26.45
CA ARG A 745 -36.99 15.89 27.89
C ARG A 745 -35.83 16.51 28.66
N ASN A 746 -36.12 17.36 29.66
CA ASN A 746 -35.11 18.01 30.50
C ASN A 746 -34.09 18.79 29.65
N CYS A 747 -34.54 19.70 28.78
CA CYS A 747 -33.64 20.39 27.86
C CYS A 747 -33.66 21.90 28.10
N ASN A 748 -32.49 22.52 28.06
CA ASN A 748 -32.35 23.97 28.01
C ASN A 748 -31.92 24.36 26.59
N ALA A 749 -32.69 25.22 25.92
CA ALA A 749 -32.40 25.66 24.57
C ALA A 749 -32.35 27.19 24.51
N TYR A 750 -31.23 27.74 24.06
CA TYR A 750 -31.03 29.15 23.75
C TYR A 750 -30.83 29.29 22.24
N SER A 751 -31.76 29.92 21.54
CA SER A 751 -31.69 30.04 20.09
C SER A 751 -31.90 31.47 19.60
N THR A 752 -30.98 31.96 18.77
CA THR A 752 -31.17 33.17 17.99
C THR A 752 -31.28 32.80 16.51
N GLN A 753 -32.40 33.13 15.86
CA GLN A 753 -32.67 32.74 14.48
C GLN A 753 -33.03 33.97 13.63
N LYS A 754 -32.33 34.14 12.51
CA LYS A 754 -32.75 35.04 11.42
C LYS A 754 -33.04 34.19 10.19
N ALA A 755 -34.29 34.10 9.79
CA ALA A 755 -34.68 33.23 8.69
C ALA A 755 -35.57 33.92 7.66
N SER A 756 -35.30 33.70 6.37
CA SER A 756 -36.22 34.07 5.30
C SER A 756 -36.67 32.82 4.57
N PHE A 757 -37.98 32.65 4.42
CA PHE A 757 -38.60 31.52 3.74
C PHE A 757 -39.51 32.04 2.63
N LEU A 758 -39.19 31.66 1.41
CA LEU A 758 -40.08 31.83 0.26
C LEU A 758 -40.56 30.44 -0.17
N LEU A 759 -41.84 30.17 0.04
CA LEU A 759 -42.46 28.87 -0.24
C LEU A 759 -43.66 29.05 -1.18
N THR A 760 -43.56 28.65 -2.43
CA THR A 760 -44.70 28.85 -3.36
C THR A 760 -45.85 27.90 -3.04
N TYR A 761 -45.56 26.61 -2.83
CA TYR A 761 -46.59 25.60 -2.60
C TYR A 761 -46.24 24.60 -1.50
N ALA A 762 -47.14 24.46 -0.52
CA ALA A 762 -47.03 23.52 0.59
C ALA A 762 -48.30 22.69 0.80
N ARG A 763 -48.25 21.37 0.59
CA ARG A 763 -49.44 20.52 0.78
C ARG A 763 -49.71 20.17 2.25
N LYS A 764 -48.66 19.84 3.02
CA LYS A 764 -48.75 19.55 4.46
C LYS A 764 -47.50 20.07 5.15
N LEU A 765 -47.63 21.07 6.01
CA LEU A 765 -46.59 21.44 6.98
C LEU A 765 -47.10 21.03 8.35
N GLY A 766 -46.27 20.32 9.11
CA GLY A 766 -46.68 19.65 10.33
C GLY A 766 -45.53 19.54 11.32
N HIS A 767 -45.60 20.20 12.47
CA HIS A 767 -44.69 19.92 13.57
C HIS A 767 -45.44 19.06 14.59
N ASN A 768 -44.88 17.91 14.98
CA ASN A 768 -45.36 17.15 16.12
C ASN A 768 -44.26 17.12 17.19
N GLY A 769 -44.49 17.72 18.34
CA GLY A 769 -43.47 17.83 19.39
C GLY A 769 -43.99 17.30 20.72
N VAL A 770 -43.16 16.59 21.48
CA VAL A 770 -43.38 16.35 22.90
C VAL A 770 -42.23 16.98 23.66
N CYS A 771 -42.50 17.99 24.49
CA CYS A 771 -41.54 18.64 25.35
C CYS A 771 -41.92 18.39 26.81
N ARG A 772 -40.98 17.89 27.62
CA ARG A 772 -41.20 17.66 29.06
C ARG A 772 -40.06 18.26 29.86
N ASN A 773 -40.36 19.10 30.84
CA ASN A 773 -39.37 19.75 31.71
C ASN A 773 -38.34 20.56 30.90
N CYS A 774 -38.77 21.43 29.98
CA CYS A 774 -37.84 22.15 29.11
C CYS A 774 -37.86 23.65 29.40
N ASN A 775 -36.68 24.27 29.40
CA ASN A 775 -36.53 25.72 29.38
C ASN A 775 -36.08 26.15 27.99
N ALA A 776 -36.81 27.06 27.36
CA ALA A 776 -36.48 27.56 26.02
C ALA A 776 -36.42 29.08 26.02
N TYR A 777 -35.29 29.63 25.60
CA TYR A 777 -35.09 31.05 25.34
C TYR A 777 -34.85 31.24 23.84
N SER A 778 -35.75 31.92 23.15
CA SER A 778 -35.64 32.09 21.70
C SER A 778 -35.82 33.54 21.26
N THR A 779 -34.90 34.03 20.43
CA THR A 779 -35.08 35.29 19.69
C THR A 779 -35.16 34.97 18.20
N GLN A 780 -36.27 35.32 17.55
CA GLN A 780 -36.50 34.98 16.15
C GLN A 780 -36.84 36.23 15.35
N LYS A 781 -36.13 36.44 14.23
CA LYS A 781 -36.53 37.37 13.16
C LYS A 781 -36.81 36.54 11.92
N ALA A 782 -38.07 36.48 11.49
CA ALA A 782 -38.43 35.63 10.36
C ALA A 782 -39.31 36.35 9.34
N SER A 783 -39.04 36.16 8.06
CA SER A 783 -39.94 36.54 6.98
C SER A 783 -40.40 35.29 6.24
N PHE A 784 -41.71 35.14 6.07
CA PHE A 784 -42.33 34.02 5.39
C PHE A 784 -43.23 34.56 4.30
N LEU A 785 -42.93 34.20 3.05
CA LEU A 785 -43.82 34.40 1.92
C LEU A 785 -44.28 33.01 1.46
N LEU A 786 -45.57 32.72 1.66
CA LEU A 786 -46.18 31.44 1.34
C LEU A 786 -47.37 31.65 0.40
N THR A 787 -47.26 31.30 -0.88
CA THR A 787 -48.37 31.54 -1.82
C THR A 787 -49.54 30.59 -1.54
N TYR A 788 -49.25 29.29 -1.36
CA TYR A 788 -50.31 28.29 -1.19
C TYR A 788 -49.99 27.24 -0.12
N ALA A 789 -50.90 27.07 0.83
CA ALA A 789 -50.81 26.08 1.90
C ALA A 789 -52.11 25.25 2.05
N ARG A 790 -52.05 23.93 1.83
CA ARG A 790 -53.26 23.09 1.97
C ARG A 790 -53.54 22.67 3.42
N LYS A 791 -52.51 22.33 4.19
CA LYS A 791 -52.64 22.01 5.62
C LYS A 791 -51.39 22.48 6.35
N LEU A 792 -51.50 23.50 7.20
CA LEU A 792 -50.49 23.81 8.20
C LEU A 792 -51.02 23.35 9.55
N GLY A 793 -50.18 22.63 10.27
CA GLY A 793 -50.52 21.93 11.49
C GLY A 793 -49.36 22.03 12.47
N HIS A 794 -49.63 22.28 13.74
CA HIS A 794 -48.68 21.97 14.80
C HIS A 794 -49.43 21.17 15.85
N ASN A 795 -48.94 19.98 16.20
CA ASN A 795 -49.46 19.17 17.29
C ASN A 795 -48.39 19.05 18.38
N GLY A 796 -48.53 19.80 19.46
CA GLY A 796 -47.54 19.84 20.54
C GLY A 796 -48.09 19.27 21.83
N VAL A 797 -47.30 18.52 22.58
CA VAL A 797 -47.55 18.26 24.01
C VAL A 797 -46.40 18.86 24.80
N CYS A 798 -46.67 19.85 25.62
CA CYS A 798 -45.71 20.50 26.52
C CYS A 798 -46.12 20.21 27.97
N ARG A 799 -45.20 19.70 28.79
CA ARG A 799 -45.42 19.46 30.22
C ARG A 799 -44.29 20.04 31.03
N ASN A 800 -44.59 20.88 32.02
CA ASN A 800 -43.60 21.50 32.91
C ASN A 800 -42.56 22.33 32.13
N CYS A 801 -42.97 23.18 31.20
CA CYS A 801 -42.02 23.92 30.36
C CYS A 801 -42.04 25.41 30.68
N ASN A 802 -40.86 26.03 30.70
CA ASN A 802 -40.70 27.49 30.72
C ASN A 802 -40.23 27.96 29.34
N ALA A 803 -40.93 28.88 28.72
CA ALA A 803 -40.57 29.42 27.41
C ALA A 803 -40.51 30.94 27.46
N TYR A 804 -39.37 31.51 27.06
CA TYR A 804 -39.15 32.94 26.88
C TYR A 804 -38.89 33.18 25.38
N SER A 805 -39.77 33.91 24.70
CA SER A 805 -39.62 34.13 23.26
C SER A 805 -39.79 35.59 22.85
N THR A 806 -38.82 36.13 22.13
CA THR A 806 -38.98 37.39 21.40
C THR A 806 -39.05 37.10 19.90
N GLN A 807 -40.15 37.46 19.25
CA GLN A 807 -40.36 37.16 17.84
C GLN A 807 -40.67 38.44 17.06
N LYS A 808 -39.94 38.69 15.97
CA LYS A 808 -40.30 39.65 14.94
C LYS A 808 -40.57 38.89 13.66
N ALA A 809 -41.82 38.81 13.23
CA ALA A 809 -42.18 38.00 12.08
C ALA A 809 -43.05 38.74 11.06
N SER A 810 -42.77 38.56 9.78
CA SER A 810 -43.69 38.96 8.71
C SER A 810 -44.13 37.72 7.94
N PHE A 811 -45.43 37.56 7.79
CA PHE A 811 -46.06 36.45 7.09
C PHE A 811 -46.97 37.01 6.00
N LEU A 812 -46.65 36.69 4.75
CA LEU A 812 -47.53 36.92 3.62
C LEU A 812 -48.00 35.56 3.11
N LEU A 813 -49.28 35.26 3.29
CA LEU A 813 -49.91 34.00 2.94
C LEU A 813 -51.08 34.24 1.98
N THR A 814 -50.94 33.94 0.70
CA THR A 814 -52.04 34.22 -0.24
C THR A 814 -53.22 33.26 -0.02
N TYR A 815 -52.95 31.96 0.14
CA TYR A 815 -54.00 30.96 0.27
C TYR A 815 -53.71 29.87 1.30
N ALA A 816 -54.65 29.65 2.23
CA ALA A 816 -54.57 28.63 3.26
C ALA A 816 -55.87 27.80 3.37
N ARG A 817 -55.84 26.50 3.08
CA ARG A 817 -57.06 25.67 3.16
C ARG A 817 -57.38 25.20 4.58
N LYS A 818 -56.37 24.80 5.37
CA LYS A 818 -56.53 24.39 6.77
C LYS A 818 -55.30 24.84 7.56
N LEU A 819 -55.45 25.83 8.43
CA LEU A 819 -54.45 26.11 9.47
C LEU A 819 -55.00 25.60 10.79
N GLY A 820 -54.20 24.83 11.49
CA GLY A 820 -54.58 24.13 12.70
C GLY A 820 -53.42 24.13 13.68
N HIS A 821 -53.67 24.44 14.94
CA HIS A 821 -52.74 24.10 16.01
C HIS A 821 -53.49 23.25 17.03
N ASN A 822 -53.00 22.05 17.33
CA ASN A 822 -53.54 21.22 18.40
C ASN A 822 -52.49 21.06 19.50
N GLY A 823 -52.65 21.78 20.61
CA GLY A 823 -51.66 21.79 21.68
C GLY A 823 -52.23 21.20 22.96
N VAL A 824 -51.44 20.42 23.70
CA VAL A 824 -51.70 20.15 25.12
C VAL A 824 -50.56 20.75 25.93
N CYS A 825 -50.83 21.74 26.76
CA CYS A 825 -49.89 22.37 27.67
C CYS A 825 -50.30 22.07 29.11
N ARG A 826 -49.38 21.55 29.94
CA ARG A 826 -49.64 21.28 31.35
C ARG A 826 -48.50 21.83 32.20
N ASN A 827 -48.81 22.65 33.20
CA ASN A 827 -47.84 23.26 34.11
C ASN A 827 -46.77 24.07 33.36
N CYS A 828 -47.16 24.96 32.44
CA CYS A 828 -46.20 25.69 31.61
C CYS A 828 -46.22 27.18 31.94
N ASN A 829 -45.03 27.80 31.99
CA ASN A 829 -44.88 29.24 32.04
C ASN A 829 -44.38 29.74 30.68
N ALA A 830 -45.08 30.70 30.08
CA ALA A 830 -44.70 31.26 28.78
C ALA A 830 -44.62 32.78 28.87
N TYR A 831 -43.47 33.36 28.56
CA TYR A 831 -43.23 34.78 28.43
C TYR A 831 -42.93 35.08 26.97
N SER A 832 -43.76 35.88 26.30
CA SER A 832 -43.59 36.16 24.88
C SER A 832 -43.72 37.64 24.53
N THR A 833 -42.79 38.14 23.74
CA THR A 833 -42.85 39.48 23.14
C THR A 833 -42.89 39.30 21.63
N GLN A 834 -44.01 39.61 20.99
CA GLN A 834 -44.20 39.38 19.56
C GLN A 834 -44.48 40.69 18.82
N LYS A 835 -43.74 40.95 17.74
CA LYS A 835 -44.09 41.94 16.73
C LYS A 835 -44.34 41.22 15.42
N ALA A 836 -45.58 41.12 14.98
CA ALA A 836 -45.92 40.34 13.80
C ALA A 836 -46.79 41.10 12.80
N SER A 837 -46.52 40.95 11.52
CA SER A 837 -47.43 41.37 10.46
C SER A 837 -47.87 40.13 9.68
N PHE A 838 -49.18 39.96 9.53
CA PHE A 838 -49.79 38.86 8.82
C PHE A 838 -50.70 39.44 7.74
N LEU A 839 -50.37 39.16 6.48
CA LEU A 839 -51.25 39.42 5.36
C LEU A 839 -51.72 38.07 4.81
N LEU A 840 -53.00 37.78 4.96
CA LEU A 840 -53.64 36.53 4.57
C LEU A 840 -54.81 36.81 3.63
N THR A 841 -54.65 36.56 2.33
CA THR A 841 -55.73 36.89 1.38
C THR A 841 -56.90 35.92 1.55
N TYR A 842 -56.65 34.62 1.66
CA TYR A 842 -57.71 33.62 1.72
C TYR A 842 -57.43 32.49 2.72
N ALA A 843 -58.37 32.24 3.64
CA ALA A 843 -58.34 31.13 4.57
C ALA A 843 -59.66 30.35 4.61
N ARG A 844 -59.63 29.05 4.32
CA ARG A 844 -60.87 28.23 4.35
C ARG A 844 -61.23 27.72 5.75
N LYS A 845 -60.25 27.27 6.53
CA LYS A 845 -60.43 26.84 7.91
C LYS A 845 -59.21 27.25 8.70
N LEU A 846 -59.34 28.20 9.60
CA LEU A 846 -58.36 28.45 10.66
C LEU A 846 -58.95 27.91 11.94
N GLY A 847 -58.17 27.16 12.69
CA GLY A 847 -58.56 26.90 14.05
C GLY A 847 -57.44 26.44 14.94
N HIS A 848 -57.69 26.53 16.23
CA HIS A 848 -56.75 26.16 17.25
C HIS A 848 -57.51 25.33 18.28
N ASN A 849 -57.06 24.10 18.50
CA ASN A 849 -57.61 23.24 19.54
C ASN A 849 -56.57 23.07 20.65
N GLY A 850 -56.73 23.79 21.74
CA GLY A 850 -55.75 23.78 22.84
C GLY A 850 -56.33 23.16 24.09
N VAL A 851 -55.57 22.36 24.82
CA VAL A 851 -55.84 22.05 26.22
C VAL A 851 -54.70 22.61 27.06
N CYS A 852 -54.98 23.61 27.89
CA CYS A 852 -54.03 24.21 28.82
C CYS A 852 -54.47 23.90 30.25
N ARG A 853 -53.57 23.38 31.08
CA ARG A 853 -53.83 23.09 32.50
C ARG A 853 -52.72 23.63 33.36
N ASN A 854 -53.02 24.45 34.37
CA ASN A 854 -52.05 25.05 35.28
C ASN A 854 -50.98 25.87 34.53
N CYS A 855 -51.37 26.75 33.59
CA CYS A 855 -50.41 27.49 32.78
C CYS A 855 -50.41 28.97 33.16
N ASN A 856 -49.21 29.56 33.26
CA ASN A 856 -49.05 31.01 33.36
C ASN A 856 -48.52 31.55 32.02
N ALA A 857 -49.20 32.52 31.43
CA ALA A 857 -48.78 33.13 30.18
C ALA A 857 -48.68 34.65 30.35
N TYR A 858 -47.53 35.21 30.02
CA TYR A 858 -47.29 36.65 29.94
C TYR A 858 -46.96 36.99 28.49
N SER A 859 -47.77 37.81 27.84
CA SER A 859 -47.56 38.15 26.43
C SER A 859 -47.69 39.64 26.16
N THR A 860 -46.69 40.21 25.49
CA THR A 860 -46.74 41.55 24.89
C THR A 860 -46.79 41.38 23.37
N GLN A 861 -47.87 41.77 22.73
CA GLN A 861 -48.05 41.57 21.28
C GLN A 861 -48.30 42.90 20.57
N LYS A 862 -47.55 43.16 19.50
CA LYS A 862 -47.83 44.19 18.51
C LYS A 862 -48.09 43.51 17.18
N ALA A 863 -49.33 43.41 16.76
CA ALA A 863 -49.68 42.64 15.57
C ALA A 863 -50.54 43.43 14.58
N SER A 864 -50.26 43.29 13.29
CA SER A 864 -51.19 43.71 12.24
C SER A 864 -51.62 42.50 11.44
N PHE A 865 -52.93 42.33 11.29
CA PHE A 865 -53.54 41.23 10.56
C PHE A 865 -54.46 41.81 9.49
N LEU A 866 -54.12 41.58 8.23
CA LEU A 866 -55.00 41.84 7.10
C LEU A 866 -55.48 40.50 6.55
N LEU A 867 -56.76 40.20 6.74
CA LEU A 867 -57.40 38.97 6.30
C LEU A 867 -58.55 39.30 5.35
N THR A 868 -58.36 39.11 4.04
CA THR A 868 -59.42 39.48 3.08
C THR A 868 -60.60 38.52 3.18
N TYR A 869 -60.35 37.21 3.25
CA TYR A 869 -61.42 36.21 3.25
C TYR A 869 -61.17 35.04 4.19
N ALA A 870 -62.14 34.77 5.06
CA ALA A 870 -62.12 33.66 6.01
C ALA A 870 -63.43 32.86 6.01
N ARG A 871 -63.42 31.59 5.58
CA ARG A 871 -64.66 30.78 5.55
C ARG A 871 -65.06 30.22 6.91
N LYS A 872 -64.11 29.74 7.69
CA LYS A 872 -64.33 29.28 9.07
C LYS A 872 -63.12 29.66 9.90
N LEU A 873 -63.28 30.55 10.86
CA LEU A 873 -62.32 30.73 11.95
C LEU A 873 -62.95 30.12 13.19
N GLY A 874 -62.21 29.29 13.90
CA GLY A 874 -62.66 28.98 15.23
C GLY A 874 -61.62 28.37 16.14
N HIS A 875 -61.76 28.67 17.42
CA HIS A 875 -60.85 28.24 18.45
C HIS A 875 -61.61 27.37 19.43
N ASN A 876 -61.14 26.14 19.64
CA ASN A 876 -61.71 25.24 20.63
C ASN A 876 -60.69 25.01 21.76
N GLY A 877 -60.85 25.69 22.87
CA GLY A 877 -59.90 25.64 23.98
C GLY A 877 -60.48 24.95 25.19
N VAL A 878 -59.69 24.18 25.94
CA VAL A 878 -59.99 23.88 27.34
C VAL A 878 -58.85 24.45 28.19
N CYS A 879 -59.15 25.43 29.03
CA CYS A 879 -58.21 26.03 29.97
C CYS A 879 -58.67 25.71 31.40
N ARG A 880 -57.77 25.18 32.22
CA ARG A 880 -58.06 24.90 33.64
C ARG A 880 -56.94 25.43 34.52
N ASN A 881 -57.25 26.23 35.52
CA ASN A 881 -56.29 26.81 36.47
C ASN A 881 -55.20 27.64 35.76
N CYS A 882 -55.55 28.48 34.79
CA CYS A 882 -54.56 29.23 34.01
C CYS A 882 -54.58 30.71 34.36
N ASN A 883 -53.40 31.32 34.47
CA ASN A 883 -53.25 32.77 34.59
C ASN A 883 -52.69 33.33 33.29
N ALA A 884 -53.33 34.35 32.72
CA ALA A 884 -52.89 34.99 31.49
C ALA A 884 -52.78 36.50 31.68
N TYR A 885 -51.60 37.06 31.48
CA TYR A 885 -51.32 38.49 31.48
C TYR A 885 -50.96 38.93 30.05
N SER A 886 -51.74 39.84 29.46
CA SER A 886 -51.64 40.14 28.03
C SER A 886 -51.75 41.63 27.73
N THR A 887 -50.67 42.20 27.20
CA THR A 887 -50.60 43.57 26.68
C THR A 887 -50.60 43.52 25.15
N GLN A 888 -51.71 43.93 24.51
CA GLN A 888 -51.86 43.82 23.05
C GLN A 888 -52.07 45.18 22.40
N LYS A 889 -51.31 45.46 21.33
CA LYS A 889 -51.64 46.47 20.33
C LYS A 889 -51.87 45.76 19.01
N ALA A 890 -53.10 45.69 18.55
CA ALA A 890 -53.41 44.93 17.35
C ALA A 890 -54.29 45.72 16.37
N SER A 891 -53.99 45.64 15.09
CA SER A 891 -54.90 46.09 14.03
C SER A 891 -55.34 44.89 13.21
N PHE A 892 -56.65 44.71 13.09
CA PHE A 892 -57.25 43.63 12.33
C PHE A 892 -58.17 44.24 11.27
N LEU A 893 -57.85 43.99 10.01
CA LEU A 893 -58.73 44.27 8.89
C LEU A 893 -59.21 42.94 8.33
N LEU A 894 -60.49 42.64 8.53
CA LEU A 894 -61.14 41.42 8.06
C LEU A 894 -62.28 41.79 7.11
N THR A 895 -62.05 41.64 5.80
CA THR A 895 -63.08 42.06 4.83
C THR A 895 -64.28 41.11 4.85
N TYR A 896 -64.04 39.80 4.87
CA TYR A 896 -65.12 38.82 4.80
C TYR A 896 -64.90 37.60 5.69
N ALA A 897 -65.87 37.30 6.56
CA ALA A 897 -65.88 36.11 7.40
C ALA A 897 -67.22 35.34 7.33
N ARG A 898 -67.21 34.08 6.90
CA ARG A 898 -68.47 33.30 6.80
C ARG A 898 -68.91 32.66 8.12
N LYS A 899 -67.98 32.14 8.92
CA LYS A 899 -68.27 31.61 10.27
C LYS A 899 -67.09 31.94 11.18
N LEU A 900 -67.33 32.71 12.22
CA LEU A 900 -66.42 32.89 13.34
C LEU A 900 -67.03 32.18 14.54
N GLY A 901 -66.27 31.30 15.18
CA GLY A 901 -66.76 30.43 16.24
C GLY A 901 -65.73 30.26 17.33
N HIS A 902 -66.00 30.62 18.57
CA HIS A 902 -65.12 30.28 19.69
C HIS A 902 -65.84 29.31 20.63
N ASN A 903 -65.28 28.11 20.82
CA ASN A 903 -65.82 27.12 21.74
C ASN A 903 -64.81 26.80 22.85
N GLY A 904 -64.86 27.55 23.93
CA GLY A 904 -63.92 27.41 25.05
C GLY A 904 -64.55 26.79 26.29
N VAL A 905 -63.84 25.95 27.02
CA VAL A 905 -64.16 25.65 28.43
C VAL A 905 -63.05 26.23 29.29
N CYS A 906 -63.35 27.23 30.11
CA CYS A 906 -62.43 27.82 31.06
C CYS A 906 -62.90 27.50 32.49
N ARG A 907 -62.00 26.99 33.34
CA ARG A 907 -62.31 26.72 34.75
C ARG A 907 -61.19 27.22 35.65
N ASN A 908 -61.50 28.06 36.64
CA ASN A 908 -60.52 28.61 37.59
C ASN A 908 -59.40 29.40 36.89
N CYS A 909 -59.73 30.27 35.93
CA CYS A 909 -58.71 31.00 35.16
C CYS A 909 -58.76 32.49 35.48
N ASN A 910 -57.59 33.11 35.65
CA ASN A 910 -57.46 34.55 35.80
C ASN A 910 -56.87 35.15 34.53
N ALA A 911 -57.50 36.17 33.98
CA ALA A 911 -57.02 36.87 32.79
C ALA A 911 -56.90 38.37 33.09
N TYR A 912 -55.69 38.91 32.93
CA TYR A 912 -55.40 40.34 33.02
C TYR A 912 -54.99 40.83 31.64
N SER A 913 -55.73 41.76 31.05
CA SER A 913 -55.41 42.26 29.71
C SER A 913 -55.49 43.77 29.58
N THR A 914 -54.48 44.35 28.94
CA THR A 914 -54.54 45.74 28.48
C THR A 914 -54.47 45.72 26.96
N GLN A 915 -55.53 46.15 26.29
CA GLN A 915 -55.63 46.05 24.82
C GLN A 915 -55.92 47.41 24.21
N LYS A 916 -55.13 47.75 23.18
CA LYS A 916 -55.47 48.79 22.20
C LYS A 916 -55.64 48.10 20.86
N ALA A 917 -56.88 47.92 20.42
CA ALA A 917 -57.16 47.19 19.19
C ALA A 917 -58.06 47.98 18.26
N SER A 918 -57.72 48.00 16.97
CA SER A 918 -58.61 48.46 15.92
C SER A 918 -59.04 47.26 15.09
N PHE A 919 -60.35 47.05 15.00
CA PHE A 919 -60.96 45.97 14.24
C PHE A 919 -61.88 46.59 13.20
N LEU A 920 -61.59 46.35 11.93
CA LEU A 920 -62.48 46.67 10.84
C LEU A 920 -62.95 45.35 10.22
N LEU A 921 -64.22 45.04 10.42
CA LEU A 921 -64.88 43.85 9.91
C LEU A 921 -65.98 44.26 8.93
N THR A 922 -65.73 44.13 7.63
CA THR A 922 -66.72 44.60 6.65
C THR A 922 -67.94 43.68 6.60
N TYR A 923 -67.74 42.35 6.58
CA TYR A 923 -68.83 41.40 6.44
C TYR A 923 -68.64 40.13 7.27
N ALA A 924 -69.64 39.80 8.11
CA ALA A 924 -69.68 38.55 8.87
C ALA A 924 -71.03 37.80 8.75
N ARG A 925 -71.04 36.57 8.25
CA ARG A 925 -72.31 35.83 8.07
C ARG A 925 -72.81 35.13 9.34
N LYS A 926 -71.93 34.52 10.13
CA LYS A 926 -72.28 33.89 11.41
C LYS A 926 -71.17 34.13 12.43
N LEU A 927 -71.49 34.79 13.52
CA LEU A 927 -70.64 34.88 14.71
C LEU A 927 -71.25 33.99 15.78
N GLY A 928 -70.45 33.09 16.34
CA GLY A 928 -70.85 32.14 17.36
C GLY A 928 -69.85 32.13 18.50
N HIS A 929 -70.32 32.25 19.73
CA HIS A 929 -69.49 32.01 20.91
C HIS A 929 -70.20 30.99 21.80
N ASN A 930 -69.63 29.77 21.88
CA ASN A 930 -70.15 28.71 22.74
C ASN A 930 -69.11 28.35 23.79
N GLY A 931 -69.04 29.18 24.83
CA GLY A 931 -68.08 29.01 25.92
C GLY A 931 -68.73 28.60 27.23
N VAL A 932 -68.07 27.76 28.02
CA VAL A 932 -68.41 27.52 29.42
C VAL A 932 -67.28 28.10 30.28
N CYS A 933 -67.58 29.08 31.10
CA CYS A 933 -66.64 29.67 32.05
C CYS A 933 -67.13 29.40 33.47
N ARG A 934 -66.27 28.85 34.34
CA ARG A 934 -66.60 28.58 35.74
C ARG A 934 -65.48 29.08 36.66
N ASN A 935 -65.81 29.95 37.61
CA ASN A 935 -64.84 30.55 38.55
C ASN A 935 -63.69 31.25 37.82
N CYS A 936 -63.99 32.14 36.87
CA CYS A 936 -62.96 32.87 36.13
C CYS A 936 -63.02 34.35 36.47
N ASN A 937 -61.85 34.97 36.69
CA ASN A 937 -61.74 36.41 36.93
C ASN A 937 -61.07 37.09 35.74
N ALA A 938 -61.69 38.11 35.17
CA ALA A 938 -61.19 38.83 34.00
C ALA A 938 -61.06 40.33 34.25
N TYR A 939 -59.83 40.82 34.38
CA TYR A 939 -59.53 42.25 34.55
C TYR A 939 -59.00 42.83 33.25
N SER A 940 -59.73 43.78 32.66
CA SER A 940 -59.42 44.29 31.33
C SER A 940 -59.55 45.79 31.22
N THR A 941 -58.48 46.47 30.80
CA THR A 941 -58.54 47.89 30.37
C THR A 941 -58.44 47.93 28.84
N GLN A 942 -59.58 48.16 28.17
CA GLN A 942 -59.68 48.14 26.71
C GLN A 942 -59.93 49.54 26.15
N LYS A 943 -59.14 49.92 25.14
CA LYS A 943 -59.52 50.96 24.17
C LYS A 943 -59.60 50.28 22.81
N ALA A 944 -60.82 49.89 22.42
CA ALA A 944 -61.06 49.20 21.16
C ALA A 944 -61.93 50.08 20.25
N SER A 945 -61.53 50.24 18.99
CA SER A 945 -62.40 50.76 17.94
C SER A 945 -62.82 49.59 17.06
N PHE A 946 -64.12 49.32 17.03
CA PHE A 946 -64.70 48.22 16.27
C PHE A 946 -65.68 48.80 15.26
N LEU A 947 -65.35 48.70 13.97
CA LEU A 947 -66.26 49.06 12.89
C LEU A 947 -66.71 47.77 12.21
N LEU A 948 -67.98 47.45 12.38
CA LEU A 948 -68.64 46.33 11.72
C LEU A 948 -69.67 46.87 10.75
N THR A 949 -69.45 46.67 9.46
CA THR A 949 -70.36 47.21 8.45
C THR A 949 -71.61 46.34 8.29
N TYR A 950 -71.48 45.01 8.36
CA TYR A 950 -72.62 44.11 8.19
C TYR A 950 -72.45 42.74 8.86
N ALA A 951 -73.43 42.32 9.66
CA ALA A 951 -73.52 40.97 10.22
C ALA A 951 -74.92 40.35 10.08
N ARG A 952 -75.00 39.11 9.58
CA ARG A 952 -76.30 38.44 9.27
C ARG A 952 -76.88 37.60 10.40
N LYS A 953 -76.05 36.99 11.26
CA LYS A 953 -76.51 36.17 12.38
C LYS A 953 -75.48 36.15 13.51
N LEU A 954 -75.89 36.69 14.65
CA LEU A 954 -75.17 36.60 15.93
C LEU A 954 -75.83 35.48 16.74
N ALA A 955 -75.05 34.55 17.26
CA ALA A 955 -75.54 33.52 18.17
C ALA A 955 -74.58 33.42 19.35
N HIS A 956 -75.10 33.61 20.56
CA HIS A 956 -74.33 33.52 21.78
C HIS A 956 -74.97 32.45 22.66
N HIS A 957 -74.27 31.33 22.88
CA HIS A 957 -74.76 30.26 23.75
C HIS A 957 -73.64 29.89 24.71
N GLY A 958 -73.48 30.72 25.74
CA GLY A 958 -72.49 30.51 26.79
C GLY A 958 -73.13 30.32 28.15
N VAL A 959 -72.51 29.49 28.99
CA VAL A 959 -72.90 29.31 30.40
C VAL A 959 -71.74 29.84 31.25
N CYS A 960 -71.94 30.96 31.95
CA CYS A 960 -71.04 31.44 33.00
C CYS A 960 -71.64 31.04 34.35
N ARG A 961 -70.85 30.39 35.22
CA ARG A 961 -71.21 30.19 36.63
C ARG A 961 -70.08 30.75 37.50
N ASN A 962 -70.39 31.75 38.31
CA ASN A 962 -69.47 32.46 39.21
C ASN A 962 -68.27 33.09 38.46
N CYS A 963 -68.53 34.13 37.66
CA CYS A 963 -67.50 34.86 36.89
C CYS A 963 -67.45 36.31 37.41
N GLN A 964 -66.26 36.84 37.68
CA GLN A 964 -66.03 38.25 38.05
C GLN A 964 -65.23 38.98 36.98
#